data_AF-A0A921MEQ8-F1
#
_entry.id   AF-A0A921MEQ8-F1
#
_cell.length_a   1.000
_cell.length_b   1.000
_cell.length_c   1.000
_cell.angle_alpha   90.00
_cell.angle_beta   90.00
_cell.angle_gamma   90.00
#
_symmetry.space_group_name_H-M   'P 1'
#
loop_
_entity.id
_entity.type
_entity.pdbx_description
1 polymer ?
#
loop_
_entity_poly.entity_id
_entity_poly.type
_entity_poly.pdbx_seq_one_letter_code
_entity_poly.pdbx_strand_id
1 'polypeptide(L)'
;MNSALTLPAMQDPAAEAARTAAAIRTPEAGPAPEAAQTHEATRSVPAAGTALAPLPQPRALLLDFGGVVVSTTPREDWAQTLADTVLRLAAGAGYDLEREQVEASLRTGRSALSLWKNASSRRHEPQELSPGEIVEDFLLSDLPRPVRRALALDAARILAAKSRAVSDHHVRPGIPELLAEARARGIGLGIVSNAHAGGAHRRILEELGLDEFFGVQVYSDEVGIRKPHPGMIRLAAEALGTTPEHAWYVGDTLDRDVVAGRRAGTGRVIVTRDRRTDHPPFPVTEAPDLILDTPAGLLDELRRTVPAGTSGHIADEGAAAPSTEAATGFLDAEAAGQSASVSTEGAAAGSSSARPADRTDAGSRPGPRRLALLLDHGGVLTTSVANPERDAVMGRALVDLAARCGHPITQEAAEAAMRTGWDRHRARKRSRDVLTDPAHQFDEVDPAVLWGDLVGADLPDPVRAAMRLEAAELSYLLHRTKGTPSPREGALELVRWAHAHGIVVGIVSNTISGRGVRATLADYGILVLLGPGAYSDEVGVRKPGVAVFEAALSGLEADPADVVYVGDKALNDGRGGRDAGIGTICLLRGGKDTDDALEEARAQGWADHVLDGPGAVIGVLEERLALVPGSSPTT
;
A
#
# COMPACT_ATOMS: atom_id res chain seq x y z
N MET A 1 -31.60 -3.63 61.73
CA MET A 1 -31.99 -4.99 62.18
C MET A 1 -32.49 -5.76 60.98
N ASN A 2 -31.96 -6.95 60.75
CA ASN A 2 -32.24 -7.86 59.62
C ASN A 2 -33.73 -8.06 59.33
N SER A 3 -34.08 -8.20 58.04
CA SER A 3 -34.76 -9.40 57.53
C SER A 3 -34.86 -9.42 56.01
N ALA A 4 -34.74 -10.63 55.47
CA ALA A 4 -34.59 -10.99 54.06
C ALA A 4 -35.79 -10.66 53.16
N LEU A 5 -35.54 -10.46 51.87
CA LEU A 5 -36.56 -10.50 50.82
C LEU A 5 -36.05 -11.22 49.56
N THR A 6 -36.93 -12.08 49.10
CA THR A 6 -36.88 -13.14 48.09
C THR A 6 -36.67 -12.63 46.65
N LEU A 7 -35.92 -13.37 45.84
CA LEU A 7 -35.82 -13.16 44.38
C LEU A 7 -37.15 -13.51 43.67
N PRO A 8 -37.64 -12.72 42.70
CA PRO A 8 -38.72 -13.14 41.81
C PRO A 8 -38.18 -13.90 40.58
N ALA A 9 -39.02 -14.80 40.07
CA ALA A 9 -38.76 -15.77 39.01
C ALA A 9 -38.49 -15.16 37.63
N MET A 10 -37.66 -15.85 36.84
CA MET A 10 -37.35 -15.54 35.44
C MET A 10 -38.59 -15.65 34.55
N GLN A 11 -38.82 -14.62 33.71
CA GLN A 11 -39.80 -14.65 32.62
C GLN A 11 -39.18 -15.22 31.34
N ASP A 12 -40.02 -15.88 30.54
CA ASP A 12 -39.70 -16.62 29.31
C ASP A 12 -39.14 -15.70 28.19
N PRO A 13 -37.88 -15.91 27.73
CA PRO A 13 -37.24 -15.09 26.69
C PRO A 13 -37.95 -15.10 25.34
N ALA A 14 -38.77 -16.12 25.04
CA ALA A 14 -39.42 -16.27 23.74
C ALA A 14 -40.58 -15.28 23.53
N ALA A 15 -41.20 -14.78 24.61
CA ALA A 15 -42.33 -13.86 24.55
C ALA A 15 -41.95 -12.37 24.40
N GLU A 16 -40.67 -12.04 24.58
CA GLU A 16 -40.14 -10.68 24.44
C GLU A 16 -39.61 -10.44 23.01
N ALA A 17 -39.00 -11.45 22.38
CA ALA A 17 -38.55 -11.40 20.99
C ALA A 17 -39.70 -11.22 19.98
N ALA A 18 -40.89 -11.80 20.26
CA ALA A 18 -42.06 -11.68 19.39
C ALA A 18 -42.71 -10.28 19.41
N ARG A 19 -42.47 -9.46 20.46
CA ARG A 19 -43.00 -8.09 20.56
C ARG A 19 -42.12 -7.07 19.84
N THR A 20 -40.82 -7.30 19.79
CA THR A 20 -39.86 -6.41 19.10
C THR A 20 -39.89 -6.60 17.58
N ALA A 21 -40.24 -7.80 17.09
CA ALA A 21 -40.33 -8.11 15.66
C ALA A 21 -41.58 -7.51 14.95
N ALA A 22 -42.57 -7.01 15.68
CA ALA A 22 -43.82 -6.49 15.10
C ALA A 22 -43.81 -4.97 14.81
N ALA A 23 -42.72 -4.25 15.12
CA ALA A 23 -42.67 -2.77 15.08
C ALA A 23 -41.91 -2.15 13.88
N ILE A 24 -41.40 -2.94 12.93
CA ILE A 24 -40.67 -2.40 11.77
C ILE A 24 -41.40 -2.81 10.48
N ARG A 25 -42.38 -1.99 10.10
CA ARG A 25 -42.89 -1.95 8.72
C ARG A 25 -42.20 -0.80 7.99
N THR A 26 -41.70 -1.11 6.79
CA THR A 26 -41.22 -0.18 5.76
C THR A 26 -42.30 0.88 5.43
N PRO A 27 -41.97 2.18 5.34
CA PRO A 27 -42.84 3.13 4.66
C PRO A 27 -42.47 3.21 3.17
N GLU A 28 -43.48 3.00 2.34
CA GLU A 28 -43.52 3.34 0.91
C GLU A 28 -43.33 4.85 0.68
N ALA A 29 -42.87 5.20 -0.51
CA ALA A 29 -42.60 6.56 -0.96
C ALA A 29 -43.87 7.44 -1.01
N GLY A 30 -43.78 8.63 -0.40
CA GLY A 30 -44.75 9.73 -0.48
C GLY A 30 -44.03 11.08 -0.68
N PRO A 31 -44.69 12.11 -1.25
CA PRO A 31 -44.01 13.25 -1.87
C PRO A 31 -43.37 14.21 -0.86
N ALA A 32 -42.33 14.90 -1.32
CA ALA A 32 -41.47 15.81 -0.53
C ALA A 32 -42.25 16.91 0.22
N PRO A 33 -41.86 17.25 1.46
CA PRO A 33 -42.52 18.33 2.20
C PRO A 33 -41.98 19.71 1.78
N GLU A 34 -42.90 20.66 1.69
CA GLU A 34 -42.67 22.08 1.41
C GLU A 34 -41.73 22.76 2.43
N ALA A 35 -40.96 23.71 1.91
CA ALA A 35 -39.96 24.49 2.61
C ALA A 35 -40.54 25.30 3.78
N ALA A 36 -40.06 25.03 4.99
CA ALA A 36 -40.17 25.95 6.12
C ALA A 36 -39.10 27.05 5.98
N GLN A 37 -39.57 28.28 5.76
CA GLN A 37 -38.75 29.49 5.73
C GLN A 37 -38.11 29.72 7.11
N THR A 38 -36.78 29.64 7.18
CA THR A 38 -35.99 30.16 8.31
C THR A 38 -34.98 31.16 7.78
N HIS A 39 -34.96 32.32 8.44
CA HIS A 39 -34.30 33.56 8.06
C HIS A 39 -32.88 33.40 7.49
N GLU A 40 -32.72 33.99 6.30
CA GLU A 40 -31.47 34.33 5.61
C GLU A 40 -30.47 35.06 6.52
N ALA A 41 -29.35 34.41 6.75
CA ALA A 41 -28.05 35.07 6.80
C ALA A 41 -27.07 34.28 5.93
N THR A 42 -27.47 34.07 4.67
CA THR A 42 -26.62 33.55 3.60
C THR A 42 -25.55 34.62 3.37
N ARG A 43 -24.33 34.39 3.87
CA ARG A 43 -23.17 35.06 3.27
C ARG A 43 -23.10 34.54 1.83
N SER A 44 -23.54 35.39 0.91
CA SER A 44 -23.41 35.18 -0.52
C SER A 44 -21.99 34.75 -0.85
N VAL A 45 -21.84 33.61 -1.53
CA VAL A 45 -20.66 33.34 -2.35
C VAL A 45 -20.46 34.59 -3.23
N PRO A 46 -19.27 35.20 -3.30
CA PRO A 46 -19.07 36.40 -4.09
C PRO A 46 -19.52 36.12 -5.53
N ALA A 47 -20.43 36.94 -6.04
CA ALA A 47 -20.76 36.96 -7.45
C ALA A 47 -19.46 37.14 -8.26
N ALA A 48 -19.35 36.42 -9.39
CA ALA A 48 -18.29 36.60 -10.36
C ALA A 48 -18.15 38.10 -10.69
N GLY A 49 -17.04 38.73 -10.29
CA GLY A 49 -16.86 40.15 -10.58
C GLY A 49 -15.83 40.93 -9.74
N THR A 50 -15.33 40.42 -8.62
CA THR A 50 -14.13 41.02 -8.01
C THR A 50 -12.92 40.52 -8.81
N ALA A 51 -12.27 41.41 -9.56
CA ALA A 51 -11.03 41.08 -10.25
C ALA A 51 -10.01 40.56 -9.22
N LEU A 52 -9.86 39.24 -9.15
CA LEU A 52 -8.84 38.58 -8.36
C LEU A 52 -7.48 39.13 -8.81
N ALA A 53 -6.60 39.42 -7.84
CA ALA A 53 -5.23 39.75 -8.17
C ALA A 53 -4.65 38.68 -9.11
N PRO A 54 -3.91 39.05 -10.16
CA PRO A 54 -3.36 38.09 -11.11
C PRO A 54 -2.62 36.98 -10.37
N LEU A 55 -2.87 35.73 -10.77
CA LEU A 55 -2.24 34.58 -10.12
C LEU A 55 -0.72 34.68 -10.32
N PRO A 56 0.11 34.45 -9.29
CA PRO A 56 1.56 34.41 -9.47
C PRO A 56 1.92 33.19 -10.33
N GLN A 57 2.94 33.33 -11.18
CA GLN A 57 3.44 32.22 -11.99
C GLN A 57 3.83 31.04 -11.08
N PRO A 58 3.24 29.85 -11.26
CA PRO A 58 3.64 28.68 -10.50
C PRO A 58 4.95 28.11 -11.02
N ARG A 59 5.78 27.60 -10.11
CA ARG A 59 6.90 26.70 -10.44
C ARG A 59 6.43 25.25 -10.58
N ALA A 60 5.32 24.89 -9.91
CA ALA A 60 4.69 23.59 -10.04
C ALA A 60 3.16 23.68 -10.08
N LEU A 61 2.57 22.76 -10.83
CA LEU A 61 1.13 22.52 -10.86
C LEU A 61 0.86 21.12 -10.30
N LEU A 62 0.21 21.10 -9.14
CA LEU A 62 -0.13 19.89 -8.40
C LEU A 62 -1.62 19.61 -8.58
N LEU A 63 -1.96 18.45 -9.13
CA LEU A 63 -3.32 18.10 -9.55
C LEU A 63 -3.86 16.93 -8.73
N ASP A 64 -5.11 17.00 -8.30
CA ASP A 64 -5.82 15.78 -7.92
C ASP A 64 -6.02 14.87 -9.13
N PHE A 65 -6.17 13.57 -8.90
CA PHE A 65 -6.44 12.62 -9.98
C PHE A 65 -7.92 12.63 -10.37
N GLY A 66 -8.79 12.27 -9.44
CA GLY A 66 -10.23 12.19 -9.67
C GLY A 66 -10.86 13.58 -9.64
N GLY A 67 -11.84 13.84 -10.49
CA GLY A 67 -12.51 15.13 -10.54
C GLY A 67 -11.66 16.28 -11.11
N VAL A 68 -10.38 16.06 -11.43
CA VAL A 68 -9.51 17.08 -12.05
C VAL A 68 -8.86 16.53 -13.32
N VAL A 69 -8.02 15.50 -13.24
CA VAL A 69 -7.40 14.88 -14.43
C VAL A 69 -8.39 13.95 -15.12
N VAL A 70 -9.12 13.15 -14.35
CA VAL A 70 -10.14 12.22 -14.86
C VAL A 70 -11.50 12.42 -14.20
N SER A 71 -12.57 12.35 -14.97
CA SER A 71 -13.93 12.14 -14.46
C SER A 71 -14.24 10.65 -14.43
N THR A 72 -15.25 10.26 -13.64
CA THR A 72 -15.60 8.83 -13.46
C THR A 72 -17.08 8.58 -13.66
N THR A 73 -17.40 7.53 -14.43
CA THR A 73 -18.76 7.03 -14.63
C THR A 73 -18.95 5.75 -13.82
N PRO A 74 -19.86 5.70 -12.82
CA PRO A 74 -20.08 4.49 -12.04
C PRO A 74 -20.57 3.32 -12.90
N ARG A 75 -20.06 2.12 -12.62
CA ARG A 75 -20.55 0.88 -13.23
C ARG A 75 -21.60 0.24 -12.34
N GLU A 76 -22.69 -0.28 -12.91
CA GLU A 76 -23.76 -0.95 -12.14
C GLU A 76 -23.34 -2.34 -11.65
N ASP A 77 -22.53 -3.05 -12.46
CA ASP A 77 -22.05 -4.42 -12.24
C ASP A 77 -20.78 -4.50 -11.36
N TRP A 78 -20.41 -3.40 -10.70
CA TRP A 78 -19.12 -3.28 -10.02
C TRP A 78 -18.94 -4.31 -8.90
N ALA A 79 -20.02 -4.61 -8.17
CA ALA A 79 -19.99 -5.50 -7.03
C ALA A 79 -19.81 -6.95 -7.48
N GLN A 80 -20.51 -7.35 -8.54
CA GLN A 80 -20.42 -8.65 -9.19
C GLN A 80 -19.00 -8.88 -9.73
N THR A 81 -18.48 -7.90 -10.47
CA THR A 81 -17.13 -7.94 -11.06
C THR A 81 -16.05 -8.06 -9.99
N LEU A 82 -16.18 -7.32 -8.89
CA LEU A 82 -15.22 -7.41 -7.78
C LEU A 82 -15.38 -8.72 -7.00
N ALA A 83 -16.61 -9.21 -6.82
CA ALA A 83 -16.88 -10.50 -6.19
C ALA A 83 -16.19 -11.65 -6.94
N ASP A 84 -16.13 -11.63 -8.28
CA ASP A 84 -15.38 -12.64 -9.05
C ASP A 84 -13.89 -12.70 -8.72
N THR A 85 -13.31 -11.56 -8.34
CA THR A 85 -11.92 -11.51 -7.89
C THR A 85 -11.80 -12.08 -6.48
N VAL A 86 -12.68 -11.67 -5.58
CA VAL A 86 -12.69 -12.13 -4.17
C VAL A 86 -12.94 -13.63 -4.07
N LEU A 87 -13.94 -14.16 -4.78
CA LEU A 87 -14.29 -15.59 -4.78
C LEU A 87 -13.13 -16.44 -5.28
N ARG A 88 -12.44 -16.01 -6.33
CA ARG A 88 -11.28 -16.72 -6.88
C ARG A 88 -10.11 -16.77 -5.90
N LEU A 89 -9.85 -15.66 -5.20
CA LEU A 89 -8.80 -15.59 -4.19
C LEU A 89 -9.16 -16.44 -2.96
N ALA A 90 -10.41 -16.40 -2.52
CA ALA A 90 -10.91 -17.22 -1.42
C ALA A 90 -10.79 -18.72 -1.73
N ALA A 91 -11.21 -19.13 -2.93
CA ALA A 91 -11.08 -20.51 -3.40
C ALA A 91 -9.61 -20.95 -3.45
N GLY A 92 -8.71 -20.08 -3.92
CA GLY A 92 -7.26 -20.33 -3.90
C GLY A 92 -6.70 -20.52 -2.48
N ALA A 93 -7.30 -19.89 -1.47
CA ALA A 93 -6.95 -20.06 -0.06
C ALA A 93 -7.66 -21.25 0.62
N GLY A 94 -8.49 -22.00 -0.12
CA GLY A 94 -9.22 -23.18 0.36
C GLY A 94 -10.66 -22.92 0.80
N TYR A 95 -11.12 -21.67 0.78
CA TYR A 95 -12.43 -21.26 1.26
C TYR A 95 -13.46 -21.20 0.14
N ASP A 96 -14.60 -21.85 0.35
CA ASP A 96 -15.78 -21.71 -0.51
C ASP A 96 -16.71 -20.64 0.08
N LEU A 97 -17.16 -19.71 -0.76
CA LEU A 97 -17.96 -18.55 -0.36
C LEU A 97 -19.14 -18.37 -1.30
N GLU A 98 -20.29 -18.07 -0.70
CA GLU A 98 -21.47 -17.71 -1.47
C GLU A 98 -21.31 -16.33 -2.11
N ARG A 99 -21.53 -16.24 -3.42
CA ARG A 99 -21.41 -14.99 -4.19
C ARG A 99 -22.26 -13.86 -3.58
N GLU A 100 -23.51 -14.16 -3.23
CA GLU A 100 -24.44 -13.17 -2.70
C GLU A 100 -23.93 -12.56 -1.39
N GLN A 101 -23.32 -13.37 -0.51
CA GLN A 101 -22.71 -12.90 0.74
C GLN A 101 -21.54 -11.96 0.46
N VAL A 102 -20.66 -12.31 -0.48
CA VAL A 102 -19.51 -11.48 -0.87
C VAL A 102 -19.97 -10.15 -1.45
N GLU A 103 -20.93 -10.16 -2.37
CA GLU A 103 -21.45 -8.94 -2.97
C GLU A 103 -22.14 -8.02 -1.93
N ALA A 104 -22.91 -8.60 -1.00
CA ALA A 104 -23.52 -7.86 0.09
C ALA A 104 -22.47 -7.18 0.98
N SER A 105 -21.44 -7.92 1.40
CA SER A 105 -20.33 -7.38 2.19
C SER A 105 -19.62 -6.25 1.45
N LEU A 106 -19.31 -6.41 0.15
CA LEU A 106 -18.65 -5.38 -0.64
C LEU A 106 -19.46 -4.07 -0.70
N ARG A 107 -20.79 -4.15 -0.87
CA ARG A 107 -21.69 -2.98 -0.92
C ARG A 107 -21.75 -2.26 0.43
N THR A 108 -21.93 -3.01 1.51
CA THR A 108 -21.96 -2.47 2.89
C THR A 108 -20.61 -1.86 3.25
N GLY A 109 -19.53 -2.59 3.02
CA GLY A 109 -18.16 -2.18 3.28
C GLY A 109 -17.75 -0.92 2.52
N ARG A 110 -18.13 -0.80 1.23
CA ARG A 110 -17.90 0.43 0.46
C ARG A 110 -18.63 1.63 1.07
N SER A 111 -19.84 1.43 1.58
CA SER A 111 -20.62 2.48 2.24
C SER A 111 -19.97 2.91 3.56
N ALA A 112 -19.60 1.95 4.42
CA ALA A 112 -18.88 2.19 5.66
C ALA A 112 -17.54 2.92 5.42
N LEU A 113 -16.80 2.51 4.40
CA LEU A 113 -15.54 3.14 4.00
C LEU A 113 -15.75 4.58 3.51
N SER A 114 -16.85 4.86 2.82
CA SER A 114 -17.21 6.24 2.43
C SER A 114 -17.49 7.13 3.65
N LEU A 115 -18.18 6.60 4.66
CA LEU A 115 -18.42 7.30 5.92
C LEU A 115 -17.13 7.56 6.68
N TRP A 116 -16.24 6.56 6.77
CA TRP A 116 -14.92 6.73 7.38
C TRP A 116 -14.11 7.83 6.66
N LYS A 117 -14.10 7.85 5.32
CA LYS A 117 -13.41 8.91 4.57
C LYS A 117 -13.95 10.31 4.91
N ASN A 118 -15.27 10.45 5.02
CA ASN A 118 -15.89 11.71 5.38
C ASN A 118 -15.52 12.11 6.82
N ALA A 119 -15.62 11.19 7.79
CA ALA A 119 -15.20 11.46 9.16
C ALA A 119 -13.71 11.80 9.28
N SER A 120 -12.85 11.07 8.55
CA SER A 120 -11.41 11.28 8.55
C SER A 120 -11.02 12.66 8.03
N SER A 121 -11.78 13.24 7.10
CA SER A 121 -11.50 14.59 6.58
C SER A 121 -11.66 15.71 7.62
N ARG A 122 -12.27 15.44 8.78
CA ARG A 122 -12.34 16.39 9.90
C ARG A 122 -11.04 16.48 10.70
N ARG A 123 -10.15 15.48 10.60
CA ARG A 123 -8.89 15.48 11.35
C ARG A 123 -7.91 16.48 10.73
N HIS A 124 -7.01 17.02 11.56
CA HIS A 124 -5.93 17.89 11.06
C HIS A 124 -4.91 17.08 10.24
N GLU A 125 -4.50 15.93 10.78
CA GLU A 125 -3.51 15.03 10.20
C GLU A 125 -4.08 13.62 10.03
N PRO A 126 -5.02 13.41 9.10
CA PRO A 126 -5.55 12.07 8.85
C PRO A 126 -4.52 11.16 8.18
N GLN A 127 -4.40 9.95 8.73
CA GLN A 127 -3.65 8.84 8.15
C GLN A 127 -4.54 8.07 7.16
N GLU A 128 -3.93 7.47 6.16
CA GLU A 128 -4.60 6.52 5.26
C GLU A 128 -4.72 5.15 5.93
N LEU A 129 -5.77 4.41 5.60
CA LEU A 129 -5.87 3.01 6.02
C LEU A 129 -4.92 2.16 5.17
N SER A 130 -4.30 1.16 5.79
CA SER A 130 -3.56 0.15 5.05
C SER A 130 -4.49 -0.62 4.10
N PRO A 131 -3.97 -1.17 2.99
CA PRO A 131 -4.74 -2.04 2.11
C PRO A 131 -5.45 -3.17 2.86
N GLY A 132 -4.77 -3.80 3.82
CA GLY A 132 -5.30 -4.87 4.66
C GLY A 132 -6.51 -4.42 5.48
N GLU A 133 -6.43 -3.29 6.20
CA GLU A 133 -7.56 -2.74 6.96
C GLU A 133 -8.77 -2.44 6.06
N ILE A 134 -8.54 -1.87 4.88
CA ILE A 134 -9.63 -1.59 3.93
C ILE A 134 -10.34 -2.88 3.53
N VAL A 135 -9.60 -3.95 3.25
CA VAL A 135 -10.17 -5.22 2.81
C VAL A 135 -10.79 -5.98 3.98
N GLU A 136 -10.06 -6.17 5.08
CA GLU A 136 -10.48 -6.98 6.23
C GLU A 136 -11.58 -6.33 7.06
N ASP A 137 -11.46 -5.04 7.36
CA ASP A 137 -12.30 -4.36 8.36
C ASP A 137 -13.41 -3.51 7.74
N PHE A 138 -13.38 -3.31 6.42
CA PHE A 138 -14.46 -2.63 5.69
C PHE A 138 -15.06 -3.51 4.61
N LEU A 139 -14.34 -3.79 3.53
CA LEU A 139 -14.93 -4.41 2.34
C LEU A 139 -15.48 -5.82 2.62
N LEU A 140 -14.80 -6.58 3.48
CA LEU A 140 -15.09 -7.99 3.75
C LEU A 140 -15.35 -8.26 5.24
N SER A 141 -15.77 -7.24 6.01
CA SER A 141 -15.94 -7.35 7.46
C SER A 141 -17.01 -8.36 7.88
N ASP A 142 -17.98 -8.64 7.01
CA ASP A 142 -19.09 -9.56 7.26
C ASP A 142 -18.72 -11.03 6.95
N LEU A 143 -17.51 -11.29 6.43
CA LEU A 143 -17.02 -12.63 6.13
C LEU A 143 -16.33 -13.28 7.36
N PRO A 144 -16.24 -14.62 7.43
CA PRO A 144 -15.55 -15.29 8.53
C PRO A 144 -14.12 -14.80 8.70
N ARG A 145 -13.68 -14.61 9.96
CA ARG A 145 -12.38 -14.05 10.30
C ARG A 145 -11.18 -14.71 9.58
N PRO A 146 -11.09 -16.05 9.46
CA PRO A 146 -9.99 -16.69 8.72
C PRO A 146 -9.97 -16.30 7.23
N VAL A 147 -11.14 -16.20 6.60
CA VAL A 147 -11.29 -15.83 5.18
C VAL A 147 -10.82 -14.41 4.94
N ARG A 148 -11.32 -13.44 5.73
CA ARG A 148 -10.96 -12.03 5.52
C ARG A 148 -9.47 -11.75 5.80
N ARG A 149 -8.84 -12.49 6.73
CA ARG A 149 -7.38 -12.44 6.94
C ARG A 149 -6.59 -12.98 5.76
N ALA A 150 -7.02 -14.11 5.19
CA ALA A 150 -6.43 -14.65 3.97
C ALA A 150 -6.50 -13.63 2.82
N LEU A 151 -7.67 -13.04 2.61
CA LEU A 151 -7.90 -12.05 1.55
C LEU A 151 -7.17 -10.73 1.79
N ALA A 152 -6.88 -10.36 3.04
CA ALA A 152 -6.10 -9.17 3.37
C ALA A 152 -4.65 -9.27 2.87
N LEU A 153 -4.07 -10.47 2.77
CA LEU A 153 -2.75 -10.68 2.19
C LEU A 153 -2.72 -10.37 0.67
N ASP A 154 -3.87 -10.48 0.00
CA ASP A 154 -4.06 -10.09 -1.39
C ASP A 154 -4.75 -8.73 -1.54
N ALA A 155 -4.78 -7.90 -0.49
CA ALA A 155 -5.53 -6.66 -0.49
C ALA A 155 -5.12 -5.71 -1.63
N ALA A 156 -3.82 -5.61 -1.95
CA ALA A 156 -3.35 -4.80 -3.07
C ALA A 156 -3.98 -5.21 -4.41
N ARG A 157 -4.18 -6.52 -4.64
CA ARG A 157 -4.85 -7.03 -5.86
C ARG A 157 -6.34 -6.73 -5.85
N ILE A 158 -7.00 -6.93 -4.71
CA ILE A 158 -8.43 -6.65 -4.55
C ILE A 158 -8.70 -5.14 -4.76
N LEU A 159 -7.86 -4.28 -4.20
CA LEU A 159 -8.01 -2.82 -4.34
C LEU A 159 -7.67 -2.33 -5.74
N ALA A 160 -6.65 -2.90 -6.40
CA ALA A 160 -6.36 -2.62 -7.80
C ALA A 160 -7.52 -3.05 -8.72
N ALA A 161 -8.09 -4.25 -8.49
CA ALA A 161 -9.27 -4.71 -9.23
C ALA A 161 -10.49 -3.82 -8.97
N LYS A 162 -10.71 -3.42 -7.71
CA LYS A 162 -11.77 -2.50 -7.32
C LYS A 162 -11.65 -1.19 -8.07
N SER A 163 -10.47 -0.58 -8.18
CA SER A 163 -10.30 0.70 -8.87
C SER A 163 -10.84 0.69 -10.30
N ARG A 164 -10.74 -0.44 -11.02
CA ARG A 164 -11.30 -0.61 -12.38
C ARG A 164 -12.76 -1.07 -12.39
N ALA A 165 -13.15 -1.92 -11.44
CA ALA A 165 -14.51 -2.45 -11.39
C ALA A 165 -15.55 -1.39 -11.03
N VAL A 166 -15.20 -0.38 -10.23
CA VAL A 166 -16.17 0.59 -9.69
C VAL A 166 -16.60 1.67 -10.66
N SER A 167 -15.75 2.07 -11.60
CA SER A 167 -16.02 3.16 -12.52
C SER A 167 -15.15 3.12 -13.76
N ASP A 168 -15.69 3.59 -14.88
CA ASP A 168 -14.92 3.93 -16.06
C ASP A 168 -14.27 5.32 -15.87
N HIS A 169 -13.09 5.53 -16.47
CA HIS A 169 -12.30 6.75 -16.31
C HIS A 169 -12.19 7.47 -17.64
N HIS A 170 -12.44 8.78 -17.64
CA HIS A 170 -12.40 9.61 -18.83
C HIS A 170 -11.57 10.86 -18.57
N VAL A 171 -10.68 11.23 -19.50
CA VAL A 171 -9.88 12.45 -19.40
C VAL A 171 -10.81 13.67 -19.36
N ARG A 172 -10.60 14.58 -18.40
CA ARG A 172 -11.39 15.82 -18.33
C ARG A 172 -10.98 16.78 -19.46
N PRO A 173 -11.92 17.55 -20.04
CA PRO A 173 -11.62 18.50 -21.10
C PRO A 173 -10.53 19.52 -20.72
N GLY A 174 -9.57 19.74 -21.62
CA GLY A 174 -8.49 20.70 -21.46
C GLY A 174 -7.24 20.20 -20.74
N ILE A 175 -7.27 18.97 -20.18
CA ILE A 175 -6.12 18.41 -19.46
C ILE A 175 -4.91 18.18 -20.38
N PRO A 176 -5.02 17.51 -21.54
CA PRO A 176 -3.86 17.30 -22.42
C PRO A 176 -3.19 18.61 -22.82
N GLU A 177 -3.98 19.64 -23.15
CA GLU A 177 -3.48 20.97 -23.53
C GLU A 177 -2.81 21.68 -22.34
N LEU A 178 -3.40 21.59 -21.15
CA LEU A 178 -2.83 22.16 -19.92
C LEU A 178 -1.47 21.54 -19.58
N LEU A 179 -1.36 20.20 -19.64
CA LEU A 179 -0.11 19.49 -19.34
C LEU A 179 0.98 19.84 -20.36
N ALA A 180 0.63 19.87 -21.66
CA ALA A 180 1.56 20.27 -22.71
C ALA A 180 2.05 21.72 -22.55
N GLU A 181 1.14 22.64 -22.23
CA GLU A 181 1.46 24.05 -21.99
C GLU A 181 2.36 24.23 -20.76
N ALA A 182 2.05 23.56 -19.65
CA ALA A 182 2.86 23.60 -18.43
C ALA A 182 4.27 23.06 -18.69
N ARG A 183 4.40 21.93 -19.40
CA ARG A 183 5.70 21.36 -19.80
C ARG A 183 6.49 22.30 -20.69
N ALA A 184 5.85 22.92 -21.68
CA ALA A 184 6.49 23.90 -22.57
C ALA A 184 7.01 25.15 -21.82
N ARG A 185 6.46 25.44 -20.65
CA ARG A 185 6.83 26.56 -19.77
C ARG A 185 7.80 26.17 -18.65
N GLY A 186 8.24 24.90 -18.61
CA GLY A 186 9.14 24.40 -17.56
C GLY A 186 8.50 24.33 -16.18
N ILE A 187 7.17 24.21 -16.11
CA ILE A 187 6.43 24.08 -14.85
C ILE A 187 6.39 22.60 -14.47
N GLY A 188 6.84 22.28 -13.25
CA GLY A 188 6.80 20.92 -12.72
C GLY A 188 5.35 20.43 -12.58
N LEU A 189 5.10 19.18 -12.94
CA LEU A 189 3.76 18.58 -12.89
C LEU A 189 3.75 17.42 -11.89
N GLY A 190 2.77 17.41 -11.00
CA GLY A 190 2.61 16.33 -10.01
C GLY A 190 1.17 15.94 -9.76
N ILE A 191 0.94 14.67 -9.44
CA ILE A 191 -0.35 14.16 -8.93
C ILE A 191 -0.32 14.14 -7.40
N VAL A 192 -1.40 14.58 -6.76
CA VAL A 192 -1.63 14.49 -5.31
C VAL A 192 -3.04 13.99 -5.04
N SER A 193 -3.18 12.68 -4.80
CA SER A 193 -4.48 11.99 -4.79
C SER A 193 -4.67 11.06 -3.59
N ASN A 194 -5.90 11.08 -3.07
CA ASN A 194 -6.33 10.04 -2.14
C ASN A 194 -6.71 8.79 -2.95
N ALA A 195 -5.92 7.71 -2.86
CA ALA A 195 -6.14 6.46 -3.57
C ALA A 195 -6.07 5.27 -2.62
N HIS A 196 -6.68 4.14 -3.01
CA HIS A 196 -6.50 2.86 -2.29
C HIS A 196 -5.56 1.91 -3.04
N ALA A 197 -5.05 2.34 -4.20
CA ALA A 197 -4.18 1.59 -5.08
C ALA A 197 -3.54 2.58 -6.08
N GLY A 198 -2.50 3.30 -5.66
CA GLY A 198 -1.78 4.26 -6.50
C GLY A 198 -1.25 3.64 -7.79
N GLY A 199 -0.73 2.42 -7.73
CA GLY A 199 -0.33 1.65 -8.92
C GLY A 199 -1.46 1.37 -9.93
N ALA A 200 -2.74 1.38 -9.52
CA ALA A 200 -3.86 1.29 -10.47
C ALA A 200 -4.11 2.64 -11.17
N HIS A 201 -3.90 3.76 -10.48
CA HIS A 201 -4.03 5.10 -11.06
C HIS A 201 -2.90 5.38 -12.06
N ARG A 202 -1.65 4.98 -11.74
CA ARG A 202 -0.52 5.02 -12.70
C ARG A 202 -0.87 4.32 -14.01
N ARG A 203 -1.36 3.08 -13.94
CA ARG A 203 -1.80 2.33 -15.15
C ARG A 203 -2.91 3.03 -15.92
N ILE A 204 -3.85 3.71 -15.23
CA ILE A 204 -4.89 4.48 -15.92
C ILE A 204 -4.26 5.68 -16.65
N LEU A 205 -3.31 6.39 -16.05
CA LEU A 205 -2.60 7.49 -16.73
C LEU A 205 -1.75 6.98 -17.89
N GLU A 206 -1.10 5.82 -17.76
CA GLU A 206 -0.37 5.16 -18.84
C GLU A 206 -1.30 4.83 -20.02
N GLU A 207 -2.45 4.19 -19.75
CA GLU A 207 -3.46 3.83 -20.76
C GLU A 207 -4.05 5.07 -21.47
N LEU A 208 -4.11 6.20 -20.77
CA LEU A 208 -4.57 7.49 -21.30
C LEU A 208 -3.45 8.30 -21.97
N GLY A 209 -2.20 7.83 -21.94
CA GLY A 209 -1.04 8.53 -22.50
C GLY A 209 -0.65 9.81 -21.75
N LEU A 210 -0.95 9.89 -20.45
CA LEU A 210 -0.71 11.08 -19.62
C LEU A 210 0.41 10.91 -18.60
N ASP A 211 0.84 9.67 -18.32
CA ASP A 211 1.84 9.36 -17.28
C ASP A 211 3.16 10.13 -17.47
N GLU A 212 3.66 10.22 -18.71
CA GLU A 212 4.94 10.84 -19.05
C GLU A 212 5.04 12.34 -18.70
N PHE A 213 3.91 13.02 -18.48
CA PHE A 213 3.90 14.44 -18.14
C PHE A 213 4.26 14.69 -16.68
N PHE A 214 4.02 13.74 -15.79
CA PHE A 214 4.16 13.95 -14.36
C PHE A 214 5.58 13.60 -13.89
N GLY A 215 6.22 14.56 -13.22
CA GLY A 215 7.50 14.35 -12.54
C GLY A 215 7.36 13.45 -11.34
N VAL A 216 6.25 13.59 -10.61
CA VAL A 216 5.94 12.78 -9.42
C VAL A 216 4.46 12.47 -9.31
N GLN A 217 4.14 11.31 -8.75
CA GLN A 217 2.77 10.95 -8.41
C GLN A 217 2.69 10.52 -6.93
N VAL A 218 1.93 11.28 -6.14
CA VAL A 218 1.78 11.05 -4.70
C VAL A 218 0.39 10.50 -4.42
N TYR A 219 0.33 9.25 -3.99
CA TYR A 219 -0.91 8.54 -3.64
C TYR A 219 -0.93 8.19 -2.16
N SER A 220 -2.09 8.41 -1.51
CA SER A 220 -2.22 8.25 -0.06
C SER A 220 -1.94 6.85 0.46
N ASP A 221 -2.19 5.79 -0.31
CA ASP A 221 -1.88 4.40 0.07
C ASP A 221 -0.37 4.13 0.11
N GLU A 222 0.43 4.89 -0.65
CA GLU A 222 1.88 4.70 -0.75
C GLU A 222 2.64 5.50 0.31
N VAL A 223 2.11 6.66 0.71
CA VAL A 223 2.76 7.54 1.70
C VAL A 223 2.10 7.51 3.10
N GLY A 224 1.03 6.74 3.28
CA GLY A 224 0.36 6.52 4.56
C GLY A 224 -0.45 7.71 5.11
N ILE A 225 -0.47 8.86 4.41
CA ILE A 225 -1.23 10.05 4.80
C ILE A 225 -2.25 10.42 3.72
N ARG A 226 -3.35 11.05 4.11
CA ARG A 226 -4.44 11.40 3.18
C ARG A 226 -4.88 12.86 3.29
N LYS A 227 -5.35 13.47 2.19
CA LYS A 227 -5.96 14.82 2.22
C LYS A 227 -7.18 14.80 3.16
N PRO A 228 -7.39 15.82 4.01
CA PRO A 228 -6.76 17.16 4.03
C PRO A 228 -5.42 17.31 4.79
N HIS A 229 -4.67 16.24 5.03
CA HIS A 229 -3.28 16.38 5.51
C HIS A 229 -2.46 17.20 4.50
N PRO A 230 -1.67 18.22 4.93
CA PRO A 230 -0.89 19.06 4.01
C PRO A 230 0.34 18.36 3.43
N GLY A 231 0.83 17.32 4.12
CA GLY A 231 2.07 16.60 3.82
C GLY A 231 2.22 16.13 2.37
N MET A 232 1.18 15.59 1.72
CA MET A 232 1.33 15.11 0.33
C MET A 232 1.62 16.23 -0.67
N ILE A 233 1.06 17.42 -0.46
CA ILE A 233 1.36 18.61 -1.27
C ILE A 233 2.81 19.04 -1.04
N ARG A 234 3.29 18.99 0.22
CA ARG A 234 4.69 19.31 0.56
C ARG A 234 5.66 18.32 -0.08
N LEU A 235 5.36 17.02 0.01
CA LEU A 235 6.16 15.96 -0.61
C LEU A 235 6.26 16.13 -2.13
N ALA A 236 5.14 16.43 -2.79
CA ALA A 236 5.13 16.66 -4.24
C ALA A 236 5.93 17.93 -4.63
N ALA A 237 5.79 19.01 -3.86
CA ALA A 237 6.55 20.24 -4.09
C ALA A 237 8.06 20.04 -3.90
N GLU A 238 8.47 19.35 -2.83
CA GLU A 238 9.88 19.02 -2.53
C GLU A 238 10.52 18.22 -3.67
N ALA A 239 9.82 17.18 -4.15
CA ALA A 239 10.33 16.34 -5.22
C ALA A 239 10.41 17.05 -6.59
N LEU A 240 9.60 18.09 -6.80
CA LEU A 240 9.69 19.00 -7.95
C LEU A 240 10.65 20.17 -7.70
N GLY A 241 11.43 20.16 -6.61
CA GLY A 241 12.43 21.19 -6.31
C GLY A 241 11.86 22.55 -5.97
N THR A 242 10.64 22.60 -5.44
CA THR A 242 9.96 23.84 -5.09
C THR A 242 9.31 23.79 -3.71
N THR A 243 8.60 24.84 -3.34
CA THR A 243 7.84 24.92 -2.09
C THR A 243 6.36 25.12 -2.38
N PRO A 244 5.44 24.75 -1.46
CA PRO A 244 4.01 24.94 -1.67
C PRO A 244 3.64 26.37 -2.07
N GLU A 245 4.30 27.39 -1.50
CA GLU A 245 4.03 28.81 -1.78
C GLU A 245 4.25 29.18 -3.26
N HIS A 246 5.06 28.40 -3.98
CA HIS A 246 5.34 28.57 -5.40
C HIS A 246 4.57 27.58 -6.29
N ALA A 247 3.64 26.81 -5.71
CA ALA A 247 2.82 25.85 -6.43
C ALA A 247 1.35 26.29 -6.49
N TRP A 248 0.68 25.88 -7.56
CA TRP A 248 -0.78 25.85 -7.60
C TRP A 248 -1.24 24.44 -7.29
N TYR A 249 -2.21 24.32 -6.38
CA TYR A 249 -2.89 23.07 -6.11
C TYR A 249 -4.31 23.10 -6.65
N VAL A 250 -4.67 22.08 -7.44
CA VAL A 250 -5.97 21.97 -8.10
C VAL A 250 -6.68 20.71 -7.63
N GLY A 251 -7.90 20.87 -7.11
CA GLY A 251 -8.76 19.77 -6.66
C GLY A 251 -10.21 19.91 -7.09
N ASP A 252 -11.07 18.99 -6.66
CA ASP A 252 -12.52 19.03 -6.91
C ASP A 252 -13.35 19.11 -5.62
N THR A 253 -12.76 18.81 -4.46
CA THR A 253 -13.47 18.76 -3.17
C THR A 253 -13.08 19.87 -2.20
N LEU A 254 -14.08 20.44 -1.52
CA LEU A 254 -13.86 21.46 -0.50
C LEU A 254 -13.26 20.86 0.79
N ASP A 255 -13.78 19.73 1.27
CA ASP A 255 -13.39 19.13 2.56
C ASP A 255 -11.98 18.55 2.58
N ARG A 256 -11.43 18.20 1.41
CA ARG A 256 -10.12 17.55 1.29
C ARG A 256 -9.13 18.45 0.57
N ASP A 257 -9.44 18.87 -0.65
CA ASP A 257 -8.46 19.53 -1.50
C ASP A 257 -8.24 20.97 -1.09
N VAL A 258 -9.33 21.73 -0.92
CA VAL A 258 -9.22 23.13 -0.51
C VAL A 258 -8.55 23.23 0.86
N VAL A 259 -8.99 22.42 1.82
CA VAL A 259 -8.39 22.38 3.16
C VAL A 259 -6.92 21.93 3.11
N ALA A 260 -6.56 20.91 2.31
CA ALA A 260 -5.17 20.49 2.14
C ALA A 260 -4.29 21.62 1.60
N GLY A 261 -4.70 22.25 0.50
CA GLY A 261 -3.95 23.33 -0.14
C GLY A 261 -3.74 24.51 0.80
N ARG A 262 -4.79 24.93 1.52
CA ARG A 262 -4.69 25.99 2.52
C ARG A 262 -3.74 25.63 3.67
N ARG A 263 -3.83 24.42 4.23
CA ARG A 263 -2.92 23.95 5.29
C ARG A 263 -1.47 23.80 4.82
N ALA A 264 -1.27 23.48 3.54
CA ALA A 264 0.04 23.35 2.95
C ALA A 264 0.70 24.72 2.66
N GLY A 265 -0.08 25.81 2.64
CA GLY A 265 0.41 27.14 2.30
C GLY A 265 0.61 27.30 0.80
N THR A 266 -0.18 26.61 -0.03
CA THR A 266 0.00 26.66 -1.48
C THR A 266 -0.18 28.07 -2.01
N GLY A 267 0.64 28.48 -2.98
CA GLY A 267 0.56 29.79 -3.60
C GLY A 267 -0.84 30.10 -4.13
N ARG A 268 -1.51 29.10 -4.71
CA ARG A 268 -2.93 29.13 -5.06
C ARG A 268 -3.63 27.80 -4.85
N VAL A 269 -4.87 27.86 -4.40
CA VAL A 269 -5.82 26.74 -4.29
C VAL A 269 -6.94 26.95 -5.30
N ILE A 270 -7.05 26.08 -6.29
CA ILE A 270 -8.03 26.18 -7.36
C ILE A 270 -8.94 24.95 -7.32
N VAL A 271 -10.24 25.17 -7.56
CA VAL A 271 -11.21 24.09 -7.69
C VAL A 271 -11.70 24.03 -9.14
N THR A 272 -11.71 22.84 -9.73
CA THR A 272 -12.44 22.57 -10.97
C THR A 272 -13.68 21.75 -10.64
N ARG A 273 -14.88 22.26 -10.93
CA ARG A 273 -16.14 21.62 -10.54
C ARG A 273 -16.26 20.19 -11.09
N ASP A 274 -16.73 19.27 -10.26
CA ASP A 274 -17.19 17.91 -10.58
C ASP A 274 -18.34 17.54 -9.61
N ARG A 275 -18.84 16.29 -9.65
CA ARG A 275 -20.02 15.78 -8.95
C ARG A 275 -20.03 15.98 -7.43
N ARG A 276 -18.86 16.17 -6.79
CA ARG A 276 -18.72 16.32 -5.33
C ARG A 276 -18.54 17.77 -4.88
N THR A 277 -18.23 18.69 -5.80
CA THR A 277 -17.79 20.04 -5.46
C THR A 277 -18.85 20.81 -4.66
N ASP A 278 -20.11 20.75 -5.12
CA ASP A 278 -21.22 21.51 -4.53
C ASP A 278 -21.95 20.75 -3.41
N HIS A 279 -21.47 19.56 -3.06
CA HIS A 279 -22.09 18.68 -2.05
C HIS A 279 -21.04 18.15 -1.07
N PRO A 280 -20.33 19.04 -0.33
CA PRO A 280 -19.40 18.59 0.69
C PRO A 280 -20.15 17.83 1.79
N PRO A 281 -19.54 16.83 2.43
CA PRO A 281 -20.19 16.01 3.46
C PRO A 281 -20.60 16.80 4.72
N PHE A 282 -20.03 18.00 4.89
CA PHE A 282 -20.34 18.96 5.94
C PHE A 282 -19.89 20.37 5.49
N PRO A 283 -20.35 21.45 6.14
CA PRO A 283 -19.89 22.81 5.83
C PRO A 283 -18.38 22.98 6.02
N VAL A 284 -17.71 23.61 5.05
CA VAL A 284 -16.27 23.92 5.04
C VAL A 284 -16.09 25.43 5.07
N THR A 285 -15.19 25.91 5.94
CA THR A 285 -14.94 27.36 6.15
C THR A 285 -13.89 27.93 5.20
N GLU A 286 -12.95 27.10 4.79
CA GLU A 286 -11.88 27.43 3.88
C GLU A 286 -12.42 27.63 2.47
N ALA A 287 -12.06 28.73 1.83
CA ALA A 287 -12.44 29.03 0.46
C ALA A 287 -11.26 28.78 -0.50
N PRO A 288 -11.49 28.30 -1.74
CA PRO A 288 -10.49 28.32 -2.79
C PRO A 288 -10.22 29.77 -3.26
N ASP A 289 -9.09 29.99 -3.93
CA ASP A 289 -8.78 31.27 -4.57
C ASP A 289 -9.56 31.45 -5.88
N LEU A 290 -9.86 30.35 -6.57
CA LEU A 290 -10.57 30.33 -7.84
C LEU A 290 -11.40 29.06 -7.97
N ILE A 291 -12.59 29.19 -8.56
CA ILE A 291 -13.46 28.06 -8.94
C ILE A 291 -13.70 28.16 -10.44
N LEU A 292 -13.43 27.07 -11.15
CA LEU A 292 -13.61 26.93 -12.59
C LEU A 292 -14.59 25.79 -12.86
N ASP A 293 -15.40 25.91 -13.91
CA ASP A 293 -16.35 24.85 -14.25
C ASP A 293 -15.64 23.61 -14.82
N THR A 294 -14.51 23.81 -15.52
CA THR A 294 -13.70 22.73 -16.10
C THR A 294 -12.21 23.04 -16.00
N PRO A 295 -11.33 22.02 -16.11
CA PRO A 295 -9.88 22.23 -16.13
C PRO A 295 -9.39 23.06 -17.32
N ALA A 296 -10.16 23.15 -18.41
CA ALA A 296 -9.82 24.01 -19.54
C ALA A 296 -9.64 25.48 -19.14
N GLY A 297 -10.35 25.98 -18.12
CA GLY A 297 -10.16 27.33 -17.61
C GLY A 297 -8.78 27.58 -16.99
N LEU A 298 -8.09 26.53 -16.52
CA LEU A 298 -6.73 26.64 -15.98
C LEU A 298 -5.74 27.02 -17.07
N LEU A 299 -5.97 26.59 -18.32
CA LEU A 299 -5.08 26.90 -19.44
C LEU A 299 -5.05 28.41 -19.70
N ASP A 300 -6.22 29.06 -19.66
CA ASP A 300 -6.32 30.50 -19.85
C ASP A 300 -5.62 31.25 -18.72
N GLU A 301 -5.82 30.82 -17.47
CA GLU A 301 -5.12 31.40 -16.32
C GLU A 301 -3.61 31.20 -16.42
N LEU A 302 -3.14 30.01 -16.77
CA LEU A 302 -1.72 29.73 -16.93
C LEU A 302 -1.08 30.62 -18.02
N ARG A 303 -1.77 30.81 -19.14
CA ARG A 303 -1.32 31.69 -20.24
C ARG A 303 -1.28 33.16 -19.86
N ARG A 304 -2.20 33.64 -19.02
CA ARG A 304 -2.21 35.04 -18.55
C ARG A 304 -1.04 35.35 -17.61
N THR A 305 -0.64 34.38 -16.80
CA THR A 305 0.42 34.59 -15.78
C THR A 305 1.83 34.55 -16.33
N VAL A 306 2.02 33.98 -17.52
CA VAL A 306 3.32 33.81 -18.16
C VAL A 306 3.23 34.31 -19.61
N PRO A 307 3.65 35.54 -19.93
CA PRO A 307 3.69 36.00 -21.30
C PRO A 307 4.61 35.10 -22.15
N ALA A 308 4.16 34.71 -23.35
CA ALA A 308 4.95 33.89 -24.26
C ALA A 308 6.29 34.61 -24.59
N GLY A 309 7.43 34.04 -24.17
CA GLY A 309 8.76 34.58 -24.48
C GLY A 309 9.80 34.53 -23.37
N THR A 310 9.48 34.14 -22.14
CA THR A 310 10.47 33.98 -21.05
C THR A 310 11.09 32.59 -21.04
N SER A 311 11.77 32.20 -22.12
CA SER A 311 12.80 31.16 -22.05
C SER A 311 14.06 31.79 -21.44
N GLY A 312 14.00 32.08 -20.15
CA GLY A 312 15.15 32.57 -19.39
C GLY A 312 15.79 31.40 -18.66
N HIS A 313 16.98 31.01 -19.07
CA HIS A 313 17.94 30.43 -18.13
C HIS A 313 17.94 31.34 -16.89
N ILE A 314 17.51 30.82 -15.75
CA ILE A 314 17.77 31.46 -14.47
C ILE A 314 19.26 31.25 -14.25
N ALA A 315 20.06 32.21 -14.73
CA ALA A 315 21.38 32.43 -14.19
C ALA A 315 21.20 32.79 -12.72
N ASP A 316 21.95 32.06 -11.90
CA ASP A 316 22.17 32.28 -10.48
C ASP A 316 22.42 33.77 -10.17
N GLU A 317 21.44 34.43 -9.56
CA GLU A 317 21.66 35.69 -8.85
C GLU A 317 21.67 35.43 -7.35
N GLY A 318 22.83 34.98 -6.87
CA GLY A 318 23.50 35.59 -5.72
C GLY A 318 22.75 35.58 -4.40
N ALA A 319 22.66 34.40 -3.79
CA ALA A 319 22.62 34.33 -2.32
C ALA A 319 23.96 34.85 -1.78
N ALA A 320 24.03 36.15 -1.49
CA ALA A 320 25.15 36.74 -0.77
C ALA A 320 25.23 36.10 0.62
N ALA A 321 26.24 35.26 0.81
CA ALA A 321 26.63 34.72 2.10
C ALA A 321 26.99 35.87 3.05
N PRO A 322 26.44 35.94 4.28
CA PRO A 322 27.04 36.76 5.32
C PRO A 322 28.33 36.06 5.77
N SER A 323 29.43 36.78 5.63
CA SER A 323 30.77 36.42 6.08
C SER A 323 30.80 36.04 7.56
N THR A 324 31.31 34.84 7.84
CA THR A 324 31.75 34.38 9.15
C THR A 324 32.96 35.17 9.63
N GLU A 325 32.84 35.80 10.80
CA GLU A 325 33.93 35.83 11.78
C GLU A 325 33.39 35.88 13.22
N ALA A 326 33.94 34.98 14.03
CA ALA A 326 33.96 34.91 15.49
C ALA A 326 32.64 34.68 16.27
N ALA A 327 32.40 33.42 16.62
CA ALA A 327 32.62 32.96 18.00
C ALA A 327 32.59 31.42 18.07
N THR A 328 33.78 30.90 18.32
CA THR A 328 34.16 29.52 18.63
C THR A 328 33.46 28.95 19.87
N GLY A 329 33.16 27.65 19.84
CA GLY A 329 33.36 26.83 21.05
C GLY A 329 32.50 25.57 21.19
N PHE A 330 33.15 24.44 20.90
CA PHE A 330 33.09 23.16 21.61
C PHE A 330 32.13 22.05 21.15
N LEU A 331 32.76 21.02 20.55
CA LEU A 331 32.43 19.62 20.73
C LEU A 331 33.53 18.94 21.57
N ASP A 332 33.09 17.91 22.30
CA ASP A 332 33.82 16.78 22.90
C ASP A 332 34.61 16.99 24.22
N ALA A 333 34.18 16.34 25.31
CA ALA A 333 34.54 14.94 25.62
C ALA A 333 34.29 14.55 27.10
N GLU A 334 33.85 13.30 27.26
CA GLU A 334 34.13 12.35 28.35
C GLU A 334 33.47 12.40 29.75
N ALA A 335 33.31 11.16 30.23
CA ALA A 335 32.59 10.68 31.40
C ALA A 335 33.43 10.73 32.69
N ALA A 336 32.76 10.99 33.82
CA ALA A 336 32.96 10.31 35.11
C ALA A 336 31.92 10.84 36.12
N GLY A 337 31.24 9.93 36.82
CA GLY A 337 30.13 10.26 37.69
C GLY A 337 30.52 10.78 39.08
N GLN A 338 29.54 11.37 39.77
CA GLN A 338 29.15 11.01 41.14
C GLN A 338 27.84 11.70 41.53
N SER A 339 26.90 10.87 41.96
CA SER A 339 25.80 11.08 42.90
C SER A 339 25.48 12.49 43.40
N ALA A 340 24.22 12.91 43.21
CA ALA A 340 23.27 13.05 44.32
C ALA A 340 21.83 13.25 43.81
N SER A 341 20.92 12.48 44.41
CA SER A 341 19.44 12.56 44.42
C SER A 341 18.91 14.01 44.54
N VAL A 342 17.74 14.37 44.01
CA VAL A 342 16.40 14.01 44.51
C VAL A 342 15.33 14.27 43.44
N SER A 343 14.53 13.22 43.17
CA SER A 343 13.09 13.14 42.88
C SER A 343 12.37 14.22 42.06
N THR A 344 11.81 13.82 40.92
CA THR A 344 10.49 14.30 40.44
C THR A 344 9.82 13.20 39.61
N GLU A 345 8.59 12.86 40.02
CA GLU A 345 7.74 11.84 39.42
C GLU A 345 7.10 12.32 38.11
N GLY A 346 7.13 11.43 37.11
CA GLY A 346 5.98 11.01 36.29
C GLY A 346 5.22 12.03 35.43
N ALA A 347 5.42 11.96 34.11
CA ALA A 347 4.33 11.95 33.11
C ALA A 347 4.87 11.67 31.69
N ALA A 348 5.00 10.39 31.33
CA ALA A 348 5.10 9.95 29.94
C ALA A 348 3.71 9.50 29.49
N ALA A 349 3.11 10.23 28.56
CA ALA A 349 1.81 9.89 27.98
C ALA A 349 1.99 8.78 26.92
N GLY A 350 1.86 7.53 27.36
CA GLY A 350 1.58 6.40 26.51
C GLY A 350 0.11 6.37 26.12
N SER A 351 -0.18 6.43 24.82
CA SER A 351 -1.50 6.15 24.26
C SER A 351 -1.76 4.63 24.30
N SER A 352 -2.22 4.17 25.46
CA SER A 352 -2.86 2.85 25.64
C SER A 352 -4.23 2.87 24.96
N SER A 353 -4.37 2.22 23.80
CA SER A 353 -5.67 1.73 23.35
C SER A 353 -5.86 0.34 23.96
N ALA A 354 -6.82 0.24 24.87
CA ALA A 354 -7.16 -0.98 25.58
C ALA A 354 -7.35 -2.17 24.62
N ARG A 355 -6.56 -3.23 24.83
CA ARG A 355 -6.90 -4.58 24.35
C ARG A 355 -8.29 -4.94 24.91
N PRO A 356 -9.28 -5.35 24.10
CA PRO A 356 -10.41 -6.05 24.65
C PRO A 356 -9.87 -7.38 25.21
N ALA A 357 -10.24 -7.67 26.46
CA ALA A 357 -9.92 -8.92 27.12
C ALA A 357 -10.31 -10.10 26.23
N ASP A 358 -9.33 -10.98 26.03
CA ASP A 358 -9.43 -12.27 25.37
C ASP A 358 -10.54 -13.09 26.06
N ARG A 359 -11.75 -13.03 25.50
CA ARG A 359 -12.75 -14.05 25.78
C ARG A 359 -12.30 -15.26 25.01
N THR A 360 -11.61 -16.15 25.70
CA THR A 360 -11.36 -17.52 25.29
C THR A 360 -12.55 -18.06 24.50
N ASP A 361 -12.37 -18.19 23.19
CA ASP A 361 -13.32 -18.81 22.28
C ASP A 361 -13.33 -20.31 22.58
N ALA A 362 -14.11 -20.67 23.58
CA ALA A 362 -14.38 -22.04 23.96
C ALA A 362 -15.30 -22.64 22.89
N GLY A 363 -14.69 -23.25 21.87
CA GLY A 363 -15.36 -24.21 21.00
C GLY A 363 -15.31 -23.94 19.50
N SER A 364 -14.13 -23.67 18.92
CA SER A 364 -13.96 -23.98 17.50
C SER A 364 -13.84 -25.50 17.35
N ARG A 365 -14.83 -26.13 16.71
CA ARG A 365 -14.67 -27.52 16.24
C ARG A 365 -13.50 -27.51 15.25
N PRO A 366 -12.54 -28.45 15.32
CA PRO A 366 -11.53 -28.54 14.27
C PRO A 366 -12.25 -28.85 12.97
N GLY A 367 -12.13 -27.94 12.00
CA GLY A 367 -12.51 -28.22 10.62
C GLY A 367 -11.74 -29.45 10.10
N PRO A 368 -12.12 -30.01 8.95
CA PRO A 368 -11.36 -31.11 8.35
C PRO A 368 -9.91 -30.68 8.17
N ARG A 369 -8.96 -31.50 8.67
CA ARG A 369 -7.52 -31.28 8.47
C ARG A 369 -7.24 -31.24 6.97
N ARG A 370 -6.71 -30.11 6.49
CA ARG A 370 -6.26 -29.95 5.10
C ARG A 370 -4.75 -29.83 5.08
N LEU A 371 -4.12 -30.64 4.24
CA LEU A 371 -2.71 -30.50 3.90
C LEU A 371 -2.54 -29.22 3.09
N ALA A 372 -1.55 -28.40 3.44
CA ALA A 372 -1.18 -27.23 2.67
C ALA A 372 0.33 -27.21 2.39
N LEU A 373 0.69 -26.53 1.30
CA LEU A 373 2.04 -26.40 0.80
C LEU A 373 2.44 -24.93 0.79
N LEU A 374 3.49 -24.58 1.51
CA LEU A 374 4.12 -23.26 1.45
C LEU A 374 5.44 -23.35 0.70
N LEU A 375 5.72 -22.40 -0.17
CA LEU A 375 6.92 -22.41 -1.01
C LEU A 375 7.69 -21.10 -0.88
N ASP A 376 9.02 -21.17 -0.75
CA ASP A 376 9.85 -20.05 -1.20
C ASP A 376 9.69 -19.86 -2.71
N HIS A 377 9.86 -18.64 -3.18
CA HIS A 377 9.85 -18.35 -4.61
C HIS A 377 11.24 -18.58 -5.22
N GLY A 378 12.27 -17.90 -4.71
CA GLY A 378 13.62 -17.98 -5.27
C GLY A 378 14.35 -19.25 -4.83
N GLY A 379 14.98 -19.96 -5.76
CA GLY A 379 15.71 -21.21 -5.47
C GLY A 379 14.81 -22.45 -5.40
N VAL A 380 13.50 -22.27 -5.19
CA VAL A 380 12.50 -23.35 -5.17
C VAL A 380 11.68 -23.35 -6.46
N LEU A 381 10.86 -22.31 -6.69
CA LEU A 381 10.05 -22.20 -7.90
C LEU A 381 10.83 -21.64 -9.08
N THR A 382 11.74 -20.71 -8.79
CA THR A 382 12.40 -19.87 -9.80
C THR A 382 13.90 -19.88 -9.61
N THR A 383 14.63 -20.17 -10.69
CA THR A 383 16.05 -19.84 -10.82
C THR A 383 16.20 -18.56 -11.62
N SER A 384 17.32 -17.83 -11.46
CA SER A 384 17.52 -16.60 -12.22
C SER A 384 18.98 -16.42 -12.59
N VAL A 385 19.21 -16.06 -13.85
CA VAL A 385 20.53 -15.62 -14.33
C VAL A 385 20.64 -14.12 -14.09
N ALA A 386 21.70 -13.67 -13.42
CA ALA A 386 21.93 -12.25 -13.15
C ALA A 386 22.03 -11.45 -14.46
N ASN A 387 21.42 -10.28 -14.48
CA ASN A 387 21.50 -9.38 -15.63
C ASN A 387 22.67 -8.41 -15.46
N PRO A 388 23.72 -8.46 -16.30
CA PRO A 388 24.84 -7.52 -16.22
C PRO A 388 24.42 -6.07 -16.54
N GLU A 389 23.32 -5.85 -17.26
CA GLU A 389 22.82 -4.53 -17.63
C GLU A 389 21.89 -3.92 -16.58
N ARG A 390 21.67 -4.58 -15.43
CA ARG A 390 20.77 -4.11 -14.37
C ARG A 390 20.99 -2.63 -14.04
N ASP A 391 22.23 -2.25 -13.78
CA ASP A 391 22.55 -0.87 -13.34
C ASP A 391 22.31 0.13 -14.46
N ALA A 392 22.60 -0.22 -15.71
CA ALA A 392 22.35 0.65 -16.86
C ALA A 392 20.84 0.88 -17.08
N VAL A 393 20.02 -0.17 -16.96
CA VAL A 393 18.55 -0.06 -17.07
C VAL A 393 17.97 0.79 -15.94
N MET A 394 18.36 0.51 -14.70
CA MET A 394 17.92 1.29 -13.55
C MET A 394 18.40 2.74 -13.63
N GLY A 395 19.65 2.95 -14.07
CA GLY A 395 20.24 4.27 -14.28
C GLY A 395 19.43 5.12 -15.24
N ARG A 396 18.98 4.54 -16.37
CA ARG A 396 18.10 5.25 -17.33
C ARG A 396 16.79 5.68 -16.68
N ALA A 397 16.15 4.79 -15.93
CA ALA A 397 14.91 5.14 -15.23
C ALA A 397 15.09 6.28 -14.21
N LEU A 398 16.23 6.32 -13.51
CA LEU A 398 16.57 7.41 -12.60
C LEU A 398 16.88 8.71 -13.34
N VAL A 399 17.57 8.67 -14.48
CA VAL A 399 17.80 9.83 -15.35
C VAL A 399 16.47 10.41 -15.83
N ASP A 400 15.56 9.55 -16.31
CA ASP A 400 14.25 9.96 -16.79
C ASP A 400 13.41 10.58 -15.66
N LEU A 401 13.38 9.96 -14.48
CA LEU A 401 12.71 10.49 -13.30
C LEU A 401 13.25 11.88 -12.92
N ALA A 402 14.57 11.99 -12.83
CA ALA A 402 15.25 13.23 -12.47
C ALA A 402 14.99 14.35 -13.48
N ALA A 403 14.97 14.03 -14.78
CA ALA A 403 14.63 14.97 -15.84
C ALA A 403 13.17 15.46 -15.75
N ARG A 404 12.20 14.56 -15.51
CA ARG A 404 10.79 14.97 -15.34
C ARG A 404 10.57 15.82 -14.08
N CYS A 405 11.41 15.66 -13.07
CA CYS A 405 11.39 16.51 -11.87
C CYS A 405 12.11 17.86 -12.06
N GLY A 406 12.72 18.12 -13.23
CA GLY A 406 13.46 19.36 -13.49
C GLY A 406 14.90 19.37 -12.95
N HIS A 407 15.42 18.23 -12.50
CA HIS A 407 16.74 18.07 -11.91
C HIS A 407 17.56 16.99 -12.62
N PRO A 408 17.88 17.14 -13.92
CA PRO A 408 18.54 16.10 -14.70
C PRO A 408 19.89 15.69 -14.09
N ILE A 409 20.15 14.39 -14.07
CA ILE A 409 21.43 13.79 -13.68
C ILE A 409 22.03 13.04 -14.87
N THR A 410 23.34 12.77 -14.84
CA THR A 410 23.96 11.95 -15.89
C THR A 410 23.72 10.47 -15.66
N GLN A 411 23.82 9.67 -16.73
CA GLN A 411 23.74 8.22 -16.64
C GLN A 411 24.83 7.65 -15.71
N GLU A 412 26.05 8.19 -15.75
CA GLU A 412 27.15 7.75 -14.91
C GLU A 412 26.86 7.98 -13.42
N ALA A 413 26.27 9.14 -13.07
CA ALA A 413 25.87 9.45 -11.70
C ALA A 413 24.75 8.51 -11.21
N ALA A 414 23.75 8.25 -12.06
CA ALA A 414 22.65 7.34 -11.74
C ALA A 414 23.14 5.88 -11.52
N GLU A 415 24.02 5.39 -12.39
CA GLU A 415 24.61 4.05 -12.23
C GLU A 415 25.54 3.96 -11.01
N ALA A 416 26.29 5.03 -10.71
CA ALA A 416 27.11 5.09 -9.50
C ALA A 416 26.24 5.01 -8.24
N ALA A 417 25.13 5.75 -8.20
CA ALA A 417 24.15 5.70 -7.10
C ALA A 417 23.55 4.30 -6.92
N MET A 418 23.24 3.59 -8.02
CA MET A 418 22.79 2.19 -7.95
C MET A 418 23.82 1.28 -7.29
N ARG A 419 25.11 1.40 -7.67
CA ARG A 419 26.19 0.56 -7.10
C ARG A 419 26.42 0.87 -5.62
N THR A 420 26.67 2.14 -5.27
CA THR A 420 26.97 2.55 -3.89
C THR A 420 25.77 2.32 -2.97
N GLY A 421 24.57 2.61 -3.45
CA GLY A 421 23.32 2.35 -2.73
C GLY A 421 23.10 0.89 -2.41
N TRP A 422 23.37 0.01 -3.37
CA TRP A 422 23.23 -1.43 -3.15
C TRP A 422 24.26 -1.96 -2.15
N ASP A 423 25.49 -1.41 -2.14
CA ASP A 423 26.48 -1.73 -1.12
C ASP A 423 26.05 -1.29 0.28
N ARG A 424 25.48 -0.08 0.43
CA ARG A 424 24.87 0.39 1.68
C ARG A 424 23.73 -0.52 2.13
N HIS A 425 22.85 -0.93 1.21
CA HIS A 425 21.75 -1.87 1.51
C HIS A 425 22.27 -3.22 2.01
N ARG A 426 23.29 -3.81 1.34
CA ARG A 426 23.90 -5.07 1.80
C ARG A 426 24.54 -4.91 3.18
N ALA A 427 25.20 -3.78 3.45
CA ALA A 427 25.78 -3.49 4.76
C ALA A 427 24.71 -3.37 5.85
N ARG A 428 23.61 -2.65 5.59
CA ARG A 428 22.44 -2.56 6.48
C ARG A 428 21.86 -3.94 6.77
N LYS A 429 21.70 -4.78 5.74
CA LYS A 429 21.13 -6.13 5.91
C LYS A 429 21.99 -6.96 6.87
N ARG A 430 23.31 -6.99 6.65
CA ARG A 430 24.26 -7.71 7.52
C ARG A 430 24.23 -7.21 8.96
N SER A 431 24.13 -5.90 9.19
CA SER A 431 24.05 -5.37 10.56
C SER A 431 22.74 -5.74 11.26
N ARG A 432 21.62 -5.79 10.54
CA ARG A 432 20.31 -6.19 11.07
C ARG A 432 20.21 -7.69 11.37
N ASP A 433 20.95 -8.54 10.65
CA ASP A 433 21.01 -9.99 10.90
C ASP A 433 21.61 -10.34 12.27
N VAL A 434 22.52 -9.51 12.78
CA VAL A 434 23.27 -9.75 14.02
C VAL A 434 22.72 -8.99 15.23
N LEU A 435 21.62 -8.24 15.07
CA LEU A 435 21.00 -7.53 16.19
C LEU A 435 20.43 -8.53 17.21
N THR A 436 20.65 -8.21 18.49
CA THR A 436 20.08 -8.98 19.61
C THR A 436 18.67 -8.54 19.98
N ASP A 437 18.25 -7.34 19.55
CA ASP A 437 16.90 -6.83 19.73
C ASP A 437 15.95 -7.51 18.73
N PRO A 438 15.02 -8.37 19.19
CA PRO A 438 14.10 -9.09 18.31
C PRO A 438 13.16 -8.16 17.54
N ALA A 439 12.88 -6.95 18.05
CA ALA A 439 11.95 -6.02 17.42
C ALA A 439 12.49 -5.40 16.12
N HIS A 440 13.81 -5.48 15.92
CA HIS A 440 14.52 -4.88 14.80
C HIS A 440 15.39 -5.87 14.02
N GLN A 441 15.45 -7.10 14.50
CA GLN A 441 16.14 -8.20 13.86
C GLN A 441 15.31 -8.66 12.66
N PHE A 442 15.96 -8.77 11.51
CA PHE A 442 15.31 -9.17 10.25
C PHE A 442 14.27 -8.20 9.68
N ASP A 443 14.23 -6.94 10.12
CA ASP A 443 13.43 -5.91 9.45
C ASP A 443 13.75 -5.86 7.95
N GLU A 444 12.71 -5.90 7.12
CA GLU A 444 12.83 -5.57 5.72
C GLU A 444 13.11 -4.07 5.58
N VAL A 445 13.82 -3.69 4.52
CA VAL A 445 14.02 -2.26 4.26
C VAL A 445 12.72 -1.68 3.69
N ASP A 446 12.24 -0.59 4.30
CA ASP A 446 11.18 0.22 3.69
C ASP A 446 11.63 0.69 2.29
N PRO A 447 10.83 0.50 1.22
CA PRO A 447 11.21 0.91 -0.13
C PRO A 447 11.62 2.39 -0.23
N ALA A 448 10.96 3.31 0.47
CA ALA A 448 11.31 4.72 0.44
C ALA A 448 12.69 4.97 1.06
N VAL A 449 13.04 4.24 2.13
CA VAL A 449 14.40 4.30 2.72
C VAL A 449 15.43 3.71 1.75
N LEU A 450 15.12 2.57 1.12
CA LEU A 450 16.01 1.96 0.12
C LEU A 450 16.34 2.94 -1.00
N TRP A 451 15.31 3.52 -1.63
CA TRP A 451 15.49 4.34 -2.81
C TRP A 451 15.95 5.76 -2.50
N GLY A 452 15.39 6.42 -1.48
CA GLY A 452 15.75 7.81 -1.16
C GLY A 452 17.01 7.96 -0.31
N ASP A 453 17.21 7.08 0.68
CA ASP A 453 18.25 7.26 1.70
C ASP A 453 19.50 6.41 1.45
N LEU A 454 19.35 5.25 0.79
CA LEU A 454 20.49 4.39 0.48
C LEU A 454 20.98 4.60 -0.96
N VAL A 455 20.11 4.39 -1.94
CA VAL A 455 20.42 4.58 -3.37
C VAL A 455 20.57 6.06 -3.69
N GLY A 456 19.60 6.88 -3.31
CA GLY A 456 19.60 8.30 -3.59
C GLY A 456 20.61 9.13 -2.80
N ALA A 457 21.33 8.57 -1.82
CA ALA A 457 22.12 9.34 -0.85
C ALA A 457 23.08 10.37 -1.47
N ASP A 458 23.63 10.07 -2.65
CA ASP A 458 24.62 10.90 -3.35
C ASP A 458 23.98 11.76 -4.49
N LEU A 459 22.66 11.76 -4.61
CA LEU A 459 21.89 12.49 -5.63
C LEU A 459 21.27 13.78 -5.05
N PRO A 460 20.88 14.75 -5.90
CA PRO A 460 20.23 15.98 -5.44
C PRO A 460 18.96 15.72 -4.62
N ASP A 461 18.69 16.55 -3.62
CA ASP A 461 17.56 16.36 -2.69
C ASP A 461 16.19 16.21 -3.38
N PRO A 462 15.83 16.99 -4.43
CA PRO A 462 14.58 16.78 -5.15
C PRO A 462 14.49 15.41 -5.82
N VAL A 463 15.60 14.93 -6.39
CA VAL A 463 15.68 13.59 -7.01
C VAL A 463 15.53 12.51 -5.94
N ARG A 464 16.15 12.70 -4.76
CA ARG A 464 15.99 11.80 -3.61
C ARG A 464 14.54 11.74 -3.14
N ALA A 465 13.88 12.89 -3.01
CA ALA A 465 12.47 12.98 -2.64
C ALA A 465 11.58 12.29 -3.69
N ALA A 466 11.82 12.50 -4.99
CA ALA A 466 11.12 11.80 -6.06
C ALA A 466 11.32 10.28 -6.00
N MET A 467 12.54 9.81 -5.73
CA MET A 467 12.85 8.39 -5.57
C MET A 467 12.13 7.75 -4.37
N ARG A 468 11.91 8.49 -3.27
CA ARG A 468 11.08 8.01 -2.14
C ARG A 468 9.63 7.79 -2.57
N LEU A 469 9.09 8.72 -3.36
CA LEU A 469 7.71 8.68 -3.83
C LEU A 469 7.49 7.58 -4.90
N GLU A 470 8.47 7.36 -5.77
CA GLU A 470 8.41 6.32 -6.81
C GLU A 470 9.01 4.97 -6.35
N ALA A 471 9.26 4.80 -5.06
CA ALA A 471 9.96 3.64 -4.50
C ALA A 471 9.31 2.30 -4.86
N ALA A 472 7.97 2.23 -4.87
CA ALA A 472 7.25 1.02 -5.24
C ALA A 472 7.49 0.62 -6.71
N GLU A 473 7.48 1.60 -7.62
CA GLU A 473 7.71 1.38 -9.06
C GLU A 473 9.19 1.07 -9.33
N LEU A 474 10.12 1.76 -8.66
CA LEU A 474 11.56 1.46 -8.76
C LEU A 474 11.88 0.05 -8.24
N SER A 475 11.26 -0.38 -7.14
CA SER A 475 11.38 -1.74 -6.61
C SER A 475 10.82 -2.79 -7.58
N TYR A 476 9.68 -2.51 -8.22
CA TYR A 476 9.11 -3.37 -9.24
C TYR A 476 10.00 -3.46 -10.48
N LEU A 477 10.53 -2.33 -10.98
CA LEU A 477 11.46 -2.29 -12.10
C LEU A 477 12.76 -3.05 -11.77
N LEU A 478 13.32 -2.85 -10.58
CA LEU A 478 14.50 -3.58 -10.12
C LEU A 478 14.24 -5.09 -10.06
N HIS A 479 13.05 -5.51 -9.61
CA HIS A 479 12.67 -6.91 -9.63
C HIS A 479 12.70 -7.50 -11.06
N ARG A 480 12.14 -6.76 -12.03
CA ARG A 480 12.08 -7.20 -13.44
C ARG A 480 13.43 -7.19 -14.15
N THR A 481 14.37 -6.36 -13.69
CA THR A 481 15.64 -6.11 -14.40
C THR A 481 16.85 -6.78 -13.76
N LYS A 482 16.82 -7.14 -12.47
CA LYS A 482 17.95 -7.73 -11.75
C LYS A 482 18.44 -9.08 -12.31
N GLY A 483 17.59 -9.79 -13.05
CA GLY A 483 17.93 -11.07 -13.66
C GLY A 483 16.82 -11.56 -14.57
N THR A 484 17.12 -12.62 -15.33
CA THR A 484 16.14 -13.31 -16.18
C THR A 484 15.63 -14.54 -15.42
N PRO A 485 14.38 -14.53 -14.92
CA PRO A 485 13.85 -15.64 -14.15
C PRO A 485 13.37 -16.77 -15.07
N SER A 486 13.64 -18.01 -14.70
CA SER A 486 13.10 -19.21 -15.35
C SER A 486 12.52 -20.16 -14.31
N PRO A 487 11.42 -20.88 -14.63
CA PRO A 487 10.93 -21.93 -13.76
C PRO A 487 12.02 -22.98 -13.51
N ARG A 488 12.17 -23.41 -12.27
CA ARG A 488 13.04 -24.53 -11.92
C ARG A 488 12.40 -25.84 -12.42
N GLU A 489 13.21 -26.80 -12.85
CA GLU A 489 12.72 -28.12 -13.28
C GLU A 489 11.85 -28.77 -12.19
N GLY A 490 10.69 -29.33 -12.59
CA GLY A 490 9.70 -29.91 -11.68
C GLY A 490 8.85 -28.91 -10.87
N ALA A 491 9.17 -27.61 -10.85
CA ALA A 491 8.45 -26.64 -10.02
C ALA A 491 6.99 -26.44 -10.46
N LEU A 492 6.76 -26.27 -11.76
CA LEU A 492 5.40 -26.08 -12.30
C LEU A 492 4.57 -27.37 -12.15
N GLU A 493 5.22 -28.53 -12.27
CA GLU A 493 4.59 -29.83 -12.05
C GLU A 493 4.14 -29.98 -10.60
N LEU A 494 5.01 -29.68 -9.62
CA LEU A 494 4.68 -29.69 -8.21
C LEU A 494 3.43 -28.84 -7.90
N VAL A 495 3.39 -27.59 -8.38
CA VAL A 495 2.25 -26.69 -8.11
C VAL A 495 0.97 -27.22 -8.74
N ARG A 496 1.01 -27.70 -10.00
CA ARG A 496 -0.16 -28.26 -10.68
C ARG A 496 -0.64 -29.55 -10.04
N TRP A 497 0.30 -30.41 -9.63
CA TRP A 497 0.00 -31.66 -8.94
C TRP A 497 -0.66 -31.38 -7.59
N ALA A 498 -0.09 -30.47 -6.79
CA ALA A 498 -0.66 -30.09 -5.49
C ALA A 498 -2.09 -29.55 -5.66
N HIS A 499 -2.30 -28.65 -6.62
CA HIS A 499 -3.61 -28.11 -6.95
C HIS A 499 -4.61 -29.22 -7.37
N ALA A 500 -4.20 -30.15 -8.24
CA ALA A 500 -5.05 -31.26 -8.68
C ALA A 500 -5.46 -32.22 -7.54
N HIS A 501 -4.69 -32.25 -6.44
CA HIS A 501 -4.98 -33.04 -5.25
C HIS A 501 -5.66 -32.23 -4.13
N GLY A 502 -6.12 -31.01 -4.43
CA GLY A 502 -6.84 -30.16 -3.47
C GLY A 502 -5.94 -29.59 -2.35
N ILE A 503 -4.62 -29.59 -2.53
CA ILE A 503 -3.67 -28.99 -1.60
C ILE A 503 -3.62 -27.49 -1.86
N VAL A 504 -3.84 -26.69 -0.81
CA VAL A 504 -3.70 -25.23 -0.89
C VAL A 504 -2.22 -24.88 -0.99
N VAL A 505 -1.84 -24.07 -1.98
CA VAL A 505 -0.44 -23.67 -2.21
C VAL A 505 -0.25 -22.19 -1.94
N GLY A 506 0.56 -21.83 -0.96
CA GLY A 506 0.92 -20.44 -0.65
C GLY A 506 2.40 -20.14 -0.88
N ILE A 507 2.76 -18.85 -0.84
CA ILE A 507 4.13 -18.37 -1.05
C ILE A 507 4.64 -17.65 0.19
N VAL A 508 5.90 -17.90 0.57
CA VAL A 508 6.63 -17.15 1.60
C VAL A 508 7.98 -16.73 1.05
N SER A 509 8.16 -15.44 0.73
CA SER A 509 9.38 -15.01 0.03
C SER A 509 9.99 -13.71 0.54
N ASN A 510 11.33 -13.74 0.66
CA ASN A 510 12.12 -12.53 0.83
C ASN A 510 12.28 -11.84 -0.52
N THR A 511 11.64 -10.68 -0.71
CA THR A 511 11.66 -9.96 -1.97
C THR A 511 11.59 -8.45 -1.72
N ILE A 512 12.13 -7.68 -2.66
CA ILE A 512 11.99 -6.22 -2.70
C ILE A 512 10.66 -5.76 -3.33
N SER A 513 9.93 -6.71 -3.93
CA SER A 513 8.68 -6.45 -4.63
C SER A 513 7.87 -7.75 -4.72
N GLY A 514 6.85 -7.90 -3.88
CA GLY A 514 5.88 -8.99 -3.97
C GLY A 514 5.02 -8.86 -5.24
N ARG A 515 4.73 -7.64 -5.70
CA ARG A 515 4.16 -7.35 -7.04
C ARG A 515 4.98 -8.02 -8.16
N GLY A 516 6.32 -7.92 -8.10
CA GLY A 516 7.23 -8.54 -9.07
C GLY A 516 7.19 -10.07 -9.04
N VAL A 517 7.13 -10.66 -7.84
CA VAL A 517 7.00 -12.12 -7.69
C VAL A 517 5.68 -12.59 -8.30
N ARG A 518 4.57 -11.93 -8.00
CA ARG A 518 3.25 -12.26 -8.56
C ARG A 518 3.23 -12.13 -10.08
N ALA A 519 3.86 -11.11 -10.66
CA ALA A 519 3.99 -10.99 -12.12
C ALA A 519 4.77 -12.16 -12.72
N THR A 520 5.87 -12.58 -12.10
CA THR A 520 6.65 -13.75 -12.55
C THR A 520 5.82 -15.05 -12.50
N LEU A 521 5.07 -15.26 -11.42
CA LEU A 521 4.19 -16.42 -11.27
C LEU A 521 3.02 -16.40 -12.27
N ALA A 522 2.56 -15.22 -12.67
CA ALA A 522 1.57 -15.04 -13.73
C ALA A 522 2.17 -15.38 -15.11
N ASP A 523 3.39 -14.92 -15.41
CA ASP A 523 4.12 -15.26 -16.63
C ASP A 523 4.30 -16.79 -16.79
N TYR A 524 4.41 -17.52 -15.66
CA TYR A 524 4.47 -18.99 -15.64
C TYR A 524 3.11 -19.68 -15.74
N GLY A 525 2.01 -18.92 -15.69
CA GLY A 525 0.64 -19.44 -15.73
C GLY A 525 0.21 -20.19 -14.47
N ILE A 526 0.93 -20.04 -13.35
CA ILE A 526 0.61 -20.74 -12.09
C ILE A 526 0.04 -19.83 -11.01
N LEU A 527 0.08 -18.50 -11.16
CA LEU A 527 -0.47 -17.58 -10.14
C LEU A 527 -1.94 -17.87 -9.78
N VAL A 528 -2.73 -18.33 -10.75
CA VAL A 528 -4.15 -18.68 -10.55
C VAL A 528 -4.36 -19.96 -9.73
N LEU A 529 -3.31 -20.76 -9.54
CA LEU A 529 -3.32 -22.00 -8.76
C LEU A 529 -2.85 -21.78 -7.32
N LEU A 530 -2.41 -20.56 -6.98
CA LEU A 530 -1.87 -20.21 -5.68
C LEU A 530 -2.92 -19.49 -4.83
N GLY A 531 -2.91 -19.80 -3.53
CA GLY A 531 -3.60 -19.09 -2.48
C GLY A 531 -2.76 -17.89 -1.97
N PRO A 532 -2.74 -17.66 -0.64
CA PRO A 532 -2.15 -16.45 -0.08
C PRO A 532 -0.63 -16.40 -0.28
N GLY A 533 -0.11 -15.19 -0.49
CA GLY A 533 1.32 -14.91 -0.55
C GLY A 533 1.76 -13.94 0.55
N ALA A 534 2.77 -14.32 1.32
CA ALA A 534 3.48 -13.44 2.24
C ALA A 534 4.84 -13.03 1.63
N TYR A 535 5.01 -11.73 1.40
CA TYR A 535 6.21 -11.15 0.81
C TYR A 535 6.84 -10.19 1.81
N SER A 536 8.16 -10.28 2.02
CA SER A 536 8.81 -9.52 3.08
C SER A 536 8.69 -8.00 2.93
N ASP A 537 8.58 -7.47 1.70
CA ASP A 537 8.32 -6.04 1.45
C ASP A 537 6.91 -5.60 1.86
N GLU A 538 5.95 -6.52 1.86
CA GLU A 538 4.55 -6.26 2.22
C GLU A 538 4.29 -6.54 3.72
N VAL A 539 5.03 -7.47 4.31
CA VAL A 539 4.91 -7.84 5.74
C VAL A 539 5.86 -6.99 6.62
N GLY A 540 6.94 -6.46 6.05
CA GLY A 540 7.96 -5.68 6.77
C GLY A 540 9.02 -6.50 7.49
N VAL A 541 8.91 -7.84 7.47
CA VAL A 541 9.85 -8.77 8.11
C VAL A 541 10.32 -9.80 7.09
N ARG A 542 11.62 -10.10 7.09
CA ARG A 542 12.21 -11.12 6.22
C ARG A 542 12.50 -12.41 6.98
N LYS A 543 12.44 -13.54 6.28
CA LYS A 543 12.94 -14.83 6.77
C LYS A 543 14.39 -14.69 7.25
N PRO A 544 14.77 -15.27 8.42
CA PRO A 544 14.03 -16.27 9.20
C PRO A 544 13.01 -15.70 10.21
N GLY A 545 12.74 -14.39 10.23
CA GLY A 545 11.77 -13.81 11.15
C GLY A 545 10.39 -14.46 11.04
N VAL A 546 9.83 -14.88 12.18
CA VAL A 546 8.63 -15.73 12.25
C VAL A 546 7.36 -15.04 11.70
N ALA A 547 7.29 -13.70 11.79
CA ALA A 547 6.12 -12.93 11.36
C ALA A 547 5.71 -13.14 9.89
N VAL A 548 6.67 -13.36 8.97
CA VAL A 548 6.35 -13.62 7.55
C VAL A 548 5.73 -15.00 7.34
N PHE A 549 6.11 -15.99 8.15
CA PHE A 549 5.49 -17.31 8.14
C PHE A 549 4.11 -17.28 8.79
N GLU A 550 3.97 -16.61 9.94
CA GLU A 550 2.67 -16.42 10.60
C GLU A 550 1.67 -15.73 9.69
N ALA A 551 2.10 -14.71 8.94
CA ALA A 551 1.27 -14.05 7.95
C ALA A 551 0.73 -15.05 6.91
N ALA A 552 1.60 -15.85 6.28
CA ALA A 552 1.18 -16.86 5.31
C ALA A 552 0.28 -17.93 5.91
N LEU A 553 0.64 -18.48 7.07
CA LEU A 553 -0.13 -19.50 7.78
C LEU A 553 -1.53 -18.99 8.16
N SER A 554 -1.64 -17.73 8.58
CA SER A 554 -2.93 -17.11 8.93
C SER A 554 -3.90 -17.00 7.76
N GLY A 555 -3.38 -17.03 6.52
CA GLY A 555 -4.18 -17.02 5.31
C GLY A 555 -4.61 -18.40 4.81
N LEU A 556 -4.10 -19.49 5.41
CA LEU A 556 -4.43 -20.85 5.01
C LEU A 556 -5.55 -21.42 5.87
N GLU A 557 -6.44 -22.21 5.27
CA GLU A 557 -7.34 -23.10 6.02
C GLU A 557 -6.60 -24.39 6.44
N ALA A 558 -5.48 -24.25 7.17
CA ALA A 558 -4.65 -25.37 7.59
C ALA A 558 -4.05 -25.15 8.98
N ASP A 559 -3.89 -26.23 9.75
CA ASP A 559 -3.10 -26.23 10.98
C ASP A 559 -1.60 -26.22 10.59
N PRO A 560 -0.74 -25.39 11.20
CA PRO A 560 0.70 -25.38 10.92
C PRO A 560 1.36 -26.78 10.97
N ALA A 561 0.88 -27.69 11.81
CA ALA A 561 1.38 -29.08 11.89
C ALA A 561 1.07 -29.91 10.64
N ASP A 562 0.08 -29.49 9.85
CA ASP A 562 -0.35 -30.09 8.59
C ASP A 562 0.19 -29.33 7.37
N VAL A 563 1.13 -28.40 7.56
CA VAL A 563 1.79 -27.66 6.48
C VAL A 563 3.14 -28.29 6.12
N VAL A 564 3.38 -28.45 4.82
CA VAL A 564 4.71 -28.71 4.25
C VAL A 564 5.29 -27.41 3.73
N TYR A 565 6.46 -27.01 4.20
CA TYR A 565 7.19 -25.87 3.67
C TYR A 565 8.42 -26.30 2.87
N VAL A 566 8.61 -25.69 1.72
CA VAL A 566 9.74 -25.96 0.82
C VAL A 566 10.60 -24.70 0.67
N GLY A 567 11.87 -24.82 0.99
CA GLY A 567 12.86 -23.76 0.84
C GLY A 567 14.20 -24.24 0.29
N ASP A 568 15.17 -23.35 0.24
CA ASP A 568 16.51 -23.65 -0.28
C ASP A 568 17.65 -23.16 0.64
N LYS A 569 17.31 -22.55 1.78
CA LYS A 569 18.29 -22.01 2.75
C LYS A 569 18.09 -22.59 4.13
N ALA A 570 19.15 -23.14 4.70
CA ALA A 570 19.16 -23.77 6.02
C ALA A 570 18.60 -22.85 7.13
N LEU A 571 19.09 -21.62 7.21
CA LEU A 571 18.67 -20.68 8.25
C LEU A 571 17.31 -20.05 7.94
N ASN A 572 17.20 -19.41 6.77
CA ASN A 572 16.01 -18.61 6.44
C ASN A 572 14.76 -19.48 6.32
N ASP A 573 14.90 -20.65 5.69
CA ASP A 573 13.78 -21.52 5.38
C ASP A 573 13.64 -22.65 6.38
N GLY A 574 14.76 -23.33 6.68
CA GLY A 574 14.79 -24.44 7.62
C GLY A 574 14.41 -24.00 9.03
N ARG A 575 15.32 -23.26 9.69
CA ARG A 575 15.09 -22.77 11.05
C ARG A 575 13.87 -21.84 11.13
N GLY A 576 13.74 -20.91 10.19
CA GLY A 576 12.59 -19.97 10.17
C GLY A 576 11.24 -20.68 10.13
N GLY A 577 11.08 -21.70 9.27
CA GLY A 577 9.85 -22.49 9.20
C GLY A 577 9.59 -23.32 10.46
N ARG A 578 10.64 -23.89 11.06
CA ARG A 578 10.54 -24.60 12.35
C ARG A 578 10.13 -23.70 13.51
N ASP A 579 10.77 -22.54 13.62
CA ASP A 579 10.47 -21.56 14.67
C ASP A 579 9.02 -21.04 14.54
N ALA A 580 8.43 -21.09 13.34
CA ALA A 580 7.02 -20.80 13.07
C ALA A 580 6.05 -21.98 13.33
N GLY A 581 6.54 -23.14 13.77
CA GLY A 581 5.72 -24.31 14.10
C GLY A 581 5.25 -25.15 12.90
N ILE A 582 5.87 -24.99 11.73
CA ILE A 582 5.51 -25.78 10.53
C ILE A 582 5.89 -27.25 10.71
N GLY A 583 4.93 -28.13 10.42
CA GLY A 583 5.04 -29.57 10.69
C GLY A 583 6.09 -30.29 9.85
N THR A 584 6.22 -29.96 8.56
CA THR A 584 7.20 -30.60 7.67
C THR A 584 8.01 -29.59 6.89
N ILE A 585 9.33 -29.70 6.93
CA ILE A 585 10.27 -28.81 6.25
C ILE A 585 11.11 -29.59 5.25
N CYS A 586 11.05 -29.18 3.98
CA CYS A 586 11.86 -29.71 2.89
C CYS A 586 12.84 -28.65 2.38
N LEU A 587 14.13 -28.97 2.37
CA LEU A 587 15.16 -28.13 1.76
C LEU A 587 15.61 -28.72 0.42
N LEU A 588 15.67 -27.89 -0.61
CA LEU A 588 16.06 -28.31 -1.95
C LEU A 588 17.54 -28.05 -2.22
N ARG A 589 18.24 -29.06 -2.76
CA ARG A 589 19.59 -28.92 -3.33
C ARG A 589 19.60 -28.00 -4.53
N GLY A 590 20.77 -27.55 -4.98
CA GLY A 590 20.90 -26.69 -6.18
C GLY A 590 20.31 -25.28 -6.01
N GLY A 591 20.00 -24.89 -4.77
CA GLY A 591 19.61 -23.54 -4.38
C GLY A 591 20.80 -22.68 -4.00
N LYS A 592 20.61 -21.77 -3.03
CA LYS A 592 21.67 -20.87 -2.56
C LYS A 592 22.66 -21.51 -1.58
N ASP A 593 22.18 -22.33 -0.67
CA ASP A 593 23.03 -22.95 0.34
C ASP A 593 23.68 -24.23 -0.21
N THR A 594 24.85 -24.59 0.32
CA THR A 594 25.59 -25.78 -0.08
C THR A 594 24.95 -27.05 0.46
N ASP A 595 25.19 -28.18 -0.21
CA ASP A 595 24.67 -29.49 0.23
C ASP A 595 25.06 -29.84 1.68
N ASP A 596 26.29 -29.50 2.09
CA ASP A 596 26.77 -29.69 3.46
C ASP A 596 25.95 -28.88 4.47
N ALA A 597 25.62 -27.63 4.15
CA ALA A 597 24.81 -26.77 5.03
C ALA A 597 23.37 -27.28 5.14
N LEU A 598 22.82 -27.84 4.07
CA LEU A 598 21.48 -28.45 4.09
C LEU A 598 21.44 -29.72 4.94
N GLU A 599 22.46 -30.59 4.82
CA GLU A 599 22.57 -31.78 5.65
C GLU A 599 22.82 -31.44 7.12
N GLU A 600 23.61 -30.42 7.39
CA GLU A 600 23.79 -29.91 8.75
C GLU A 600 22.47 -29.39 9.33
N ALA A 601 21.68 -28.64 8.56
CA ALA A 601 20.36 -28.17 8.98
C ALA A 601 19.43 -29.35 9.32
N ARG A 602 19.44 -30.42 8.51
CA ARG A 602 18.69 -31.65 8.78
C ARG A 602 19.18 -32.32 10.07
N ALA A 603 20.49 -32.43 10.28
CA ALA A 603 21.07 -33.00 11.50
C ALA A 603 20.71 -32.19 12.76
N GLN A 604 20.58 -30.87 12.64
CA GLN A 604 20.14 -29.97 13.72
C GLN A 604 18.60 -29.97 13.94
N GLY A 605 17.84 -30.71 13.13
CA GLY A 605 16.37 -30.77 13.20
C GLY A 605 15.66 -29.59 12.54
N TRP A 606 16.38 -28.72 11.84
CA TRP A 606 15.81 -27.58 11.11
C TRP A 606 15.09 -28.01 9.82
N ALA A 607 15.36 -29.22 9.32
CA ALA A 607 14.67 -29.79 8.17
C ALA A 607 14.35 -31.28 8.39
N ASP A 608 13.24 -31.74 7.82
CA ASP A 608 12.89 -33.18 7.77
C ASP A 608 13.55 -33.85 6.57
N HIS A 609 13.51 -33.17 5.43
CA HIS A 609 13.97 -33.70 4.15
C HIS A 609 14.96 -32.76 3.47
N VAL A 610 15.98 -33.34 2.84
CA VAL A 610 16.84 -32.67 1.85
C VAL A 610 16.62 -33.39 0.53
N LEU A 611 16.16 -32.65 -0.49
CA LEU A 611 15.65 -33.22 -1.74
C LEU A 611 16.36 -32.61 -2.96
N ASP A 612 16.51 -33.38 -4.03
CA ASP A 612 17.26 -32.95 -5.23
C ASP A 612 16.56 -31.86 -6.06
N GLY A 613 15.23 -31.73 -5.92
CA GLY A 613 14.48 -30.67 -6.57
C GLY A 613 12.98 -30.68 -6.29
N PRO A 614 12.23 -29.73 -6.88
CA PRO A 614 10.81 -29.55 -6.61
C PRO A 614 9.96 -30.79 -6.88
N GLY A 615 10.24 -31.55 -7.95
CA GLY A 615 9.48 -32.76 -8.29
C GLY A 615 9.53 -33.83 -7.19
N ALA A 616 10.64 -33.94 -6.46
CA ALA A 616 10.79 -34.91 -5.36
C ALA A 616 9.90 -34.59 -4.15
N VAL A 617 9.39 -33.35 -4.04
CA VAL A 617 8.44 -32.96 -2.98
C VAL A 617 7.11 -33.70 -3.13
N ILE A 618 6.75 -34.11 -4.34
CA ILE A 618 5.49 -34.83 -4.61
C ILE A 618 5.41 -36.10 -3.75
N GLY A 619 6.48 -36.89 -3.65
CA GLY A 619 6.50 -38.10 -2.82
C GLY A 619 6.26 -37.81 -1.34
N VAL A 620 6.80 -36.70 -0.82
CA VAL A 620 6.54 -36.26 0.57
C VAL A 620 5.06 -35.90 0.75
N LEU A 621 4.47 -35.22 -0.22
CA LEU A 621 3.05 -34.86 -0.19
C LEU A 621 2.13 -36.09 -0.28
N GLU A 622 2.47 -37.08 -1.11
CA GLU A 622 1.74 -38.34 -1.20
C GLU A 622 1.73 -39.10 0.13
N GLU A 623 2.88 -39.21 0.79
CA GLU A 623 3.00 -39.81 2.12
C GLU A 623 2.14 -39.07 3.16
N ARG A 624 2.16 -37.74 3.14
CA ARG A 624 1.37 -36.91 4.05
C ARG A 624 -0.13 -37.02 3.79
N LEU A 625 -0.56 -37.03 2.53
CA LEU A 625 -1.97 -37.20 2.15
C LEU A 625 -2.53 -38.54 2.62
N ALA A 626 -1.74 -39.61 2.58
CA ALA A 626 -2.14 -40.93 3.05
C ALA A 626 -2.41 -40.97 4.57
N LEU A 627 -1.87 -40.01 5.33
CA LEU A 627 -2.05 -39.91 6.78
C LEU A 627 -3.26 -39.04 7.18
N VAL A 628 -3.85 -38.28 6.26
CA VAL A 628 -5.04 -37.45 6.51
C VAL A 628 -6.30 -38.31 6.36
N PRO A 629 -7.11 -38.52 7.42
CA PRO A 629 -8.33 -39.33 7.30
C PRO A 629 -9.39 -38.62 6.43
N GLY A 630 -9.82 -39.25 5.34
CA GLY A 630 -10.95 -38.79 4.51
C GLY A 630 -10.61 -38.20 3.13
N SER A 631 -9.32 -38.05 2.80
CA SER A 631 -8.84 -37.63 1.46
C SER A 631 -8.73 -38.81 0.49
N SER A 632 -9.85 -39.44 0.15
CA SER A 632 -9.92 -40.26 -1.08
C SER A 632 -10.29 -39.34 -2.25
N PRO A 633 -9.54 -39.35 -3.37
CA PRO A 633 -9.92 -38.58 -4.53
C PRO A 633 -11.24 -39.14 -5.07
N THR A 634 -12.26 -38.29 -5.19
CA THR A 634 -13.40 -38.57 -6.07
C THR A 634 -12.85 -38.74 -7.49
N THR A 635 -12.88 -39.98 -7.95
CA THR A 635 -12.49 -40.46 -9.29
C THR A 635 -13.14 -39.70 -10.43
#